data_AF-A0AAN7BPM4-F1
#
_entry.id   AF-A0AAN7BPM4-F1
#
_cell.length_a   1.000
_cell.length_b   1.000
_cell.length_c   1.000
_cell.angle_alpha   90.00
_cell.angle_beta   90.00
_cell.angle_gamma   90.00
#
_symmetry.space_group_name_H-M   'P 1'
#
loop_
_entity.id
_entity.type
_entity.pdbx_description
1 polymer ?
#
loop_
_entity_poly.entity_id
_entity_poly.type
_entity_poly.pdbx_seq_one_letter_code
_entity_poly.pdbx_strand_id
1 'polypeptide(L)'
;MSADPLDTLATIGKGKTTRGALRVVILALIAAASIASRLFSVIRFESIIHEFDPWFNFRATKYLVANGFYSFWDWFDDRTWHPLGRVTGGTLYPGLMVTSGAIWHALRALTIPVDIRNVCVLLAPAFSGLTAIAAYLLTNEMTTSNSAGLLAALFMGIAPGYISRSVAGSYDNEAIAIFLLVFTFYLWIKALKQGSMMWGAICALFYGYMVASWGGYAFITCLLPLHSFVLICMGRYSTRLYVAYTTWYALGTLASMQIPFVGFLPVKTSEHMPALGIFGFLQLLAFLDYVRSAVPSKQFQTFLWVFAGGIFAIGLAGLVIATSAGIIAPWSGRFYSLWDTGYAKIHIPIIASVSEHQPTAWPAFFFDLNMLVFLFPVGVYLCFQELADEHVFIIVYAVFGSYFAGVMVRLMLTLTPVVCVAAAIAISTLLDTYLDTKTPSEDQQSTEGSEKKTAKSGLKSTSKPLVGIYSTWSKALMVGSLAVYLLIFVLHCTWVTSNAYSSPSVVLASRMPDGSQHIIDDYREAYQWLRQNTKEDAKIMSWWDYGYQIGGMADRPTLVDNNTWNNTHIATVGKAMSSREEVSYPIMRQHEVDYVLVVFGGLLGYSGDDINKFLWMVRIAEGIWPDEVSERSFFTPRGEYRVDGEATETMKNSLMYKMSYYNFNNLFPPGQAVDRMRQARLPEVGPTLSTMEEAFTSENWIIRIYKVKDLDNLGRDHISAAAFDRGLKKKKAIKKRGPRVLRVD
;
A
#
# COMPACT_ATOMS: atom_id res chain seq x y z
N MET A 1 -41.27 48.18 -5.79
CA MET A 1 -40.55 47.13 -6.56
C MET A 1 -39.39 46.64 -5.70
N SER A 2 -39.68 45.71 -4.80
CA SER A 2 -38.69 45.05 -3.95
C SER A 2 -38.02 43.96 -4.78
N ALA A 3 -36.76 44.19 -5.18
CA ALA A 3 -35.94 43.13 -5.73
C ALA A 3 -35.76 42.06 -4.65
N ASP A 4 -36.11 40.82 -4.97
CA ASP A 4 -35.96 39.69 -4.07
C ASP A 4 -34.48 39.55 -3.66
N PRO A 5 -34.14 39.36 -2.37
CA PRO A 5 -32.77 39.09 -1.92
C PRO A 5 -32.14 37.87 -2.61
N LEU A 6 -32.98 36.92 -3.02
CA LEU A 6 -32.60 35.73 -3.79
C LEU A 6 -32.18 36.06 -5.24
N ASP A 7 -32.82 37.05 -5.87
CA ASP A 7 -32.48 37.48 -7.23
C ASP A 7 -31.17 38.28 -7.28
N THR A 8 -30.86 39.01 -6.20
CA THR A 8 -29.57 39.70 -6.03
C THR A 8 -28.42 38.72 -5.74
N LEU A 9 -28.65 37.65 -4.96
CA LEU A 9 -27.69 36.54 -4.81
C LEU A 9 -27.50 35.75 -6.12
N ALA A 10 -28.57 35.50 -6.87
CA ALA A 10 -28.52 34.78 -8.15
C ALA A 10 -27.83 35.58 -9.27
N THR A 11 -27.85 36.91 -9.21
CA THR A 11 -27.17 37.78 -10.19
C THR A 11 -25.67 37.91 -9.93
N ILE A 12 -25.20 37.80 -8.67
CA ILE A 12 -23.77 37.76 -8.32
C ILE A 12 -23.07 36.51 -8.92
N GLY A 13 -23.79 35.40 -9.09
CA GLY A 13 -23.25 34.13 -9.64
C GLY A 13 -23.20 33.99 -11.17
N LYS A 14 -23.64 35.00 -11.94
CA LYS A 14 -23.73 34.91 -13.42
C LYS A 14 -22.46 35.38 -14.17
N GLY A 15 -21.54 36.08 -13.51
CA GLY A 15 -20.28 36.51 -14.11
C GLY A 15 -19.32 35.33 -14.32
N LYS A 16 -18.69 35.22 -15.51
CA LYS A 16 -17.60 34.24 -15.74
C LYS A 16 -16.47 34.41 -14.71
N THR A 17 -16.19 35.65 -14.31
CA THR A 17 -15.19 36.03 -13.30
C THR A 17 -15.59 35.58 -11.89
N THR A 18 -16.86 35.74 -11.49
CA THR A 18 -17.33 35.31 -10.17
C THR A 18 -17.39 33.79 -10.04
N ARG A 19 -17.79 33.08 -11.12
CA ARG A 19 -17.70 31.61 -11.17
C ARG A 19 -16.26 31.11 -11.10
N GLY A 20 -15.33 31.79 -11.76
CA GLY A 20 -13.89 31.50 -11.67
C GLY A 20 -13.36 31.67 -10.25
N ALA A 21 -13.66 32.80 -9.61
CA ALA A 21 -13.26 33.08 -8.23
C ALA A 21 -13.83 32.05 -7.24
N LEU A 22 -15.12 31.71 -7.36
CA LEU A 22 -15.76 30.71 -6.50
C LEU A 22 -15.06 29.34 -6.60
N ARG A 23 -14.67 28.91 -7.82
CA ARG A 23 -13.95 27.65 -8.03
C ARG A 23 -12.60 27.65 -7.32
N VAL A 24 -11.84 28.73 -7.44
CA VAL A 24 -10.53 28.85 -6.78
C VAL A 24 -10.69 28.80 -5.27
N VAL A 25 -11.68 29.50 -4.71
CA VAL A 25 -11.97 29.48 -3.27
C VAL A 25 -12.37 28.08 -2.81
N ILE A 26 -13.26 27.38 -3.53
CA ILE A 26 -13.67 26.02 -3.19
C ILE A 26 -12.49 25.07 -3.24
N LEU A 27 -11.64 25.12 -4.26
CA LEU A 27 -10.46 24.27 -4.36
C LEU A 27 -9.45 24.55 -3.25
N ALA A 28 -9.25 25.83 -2.87
CA ALA A 28 -8.40 26.19 -1.74
C ALA A 28 -8.94 25.64 -0.41
N LEU A 29 -10.26 25.71 -0.20
CA LEU A 29 -10.92 25.13 0.98
C LEU A 29 -10.84 23.59 0.98
N ILE A 30 -10.98 22.94 -0.16
CA ILE A 30 -10.81 21.48 -0.29
C ILE A 30 -9.37 21.08 0.04
N ALA A 31 -8.38 21.79 -0.50
CA ALA A 31 -6.98 21.53 -0.18
C ALA A 31 -6.70 21.72 1.32
N ALA A 32 -7.23 22.79 1.92
CA ALA A 32 -7.11 23.03 3.35
C ALA A 32 -7.79 21.93 4.19
N ALA A 33 -9.00 21.49 3.83
CA ALA A 33 -9.70 20.39 4.50
C ALA A 33 -8.96 19.05 4.34
N SER A 34 -8.37 18.80 3.18
CA SER A 34 -7.57 17.60 2.90
C SER A 34 -6.31 17.54 3.77
N ILE A 35 -5.64 18.68 3.97
CA ILE A 35 -4.50 18.79 4.89
C ILE A 35 -4.97 18.66 6.35
N ALA A 36 -5.98 19.42 6.76
CA ALA A 36 -6.44 19.47 8.15
C ALA A 36 -6.93 18.10 8.67
N SER A 37 -7.63 17.33 7.83
CA SER A 37 -8.10 15.99 8.19
C SER A 37 -6.96 14.99 8.45
N ARG A 38 -5.74 15.24 7.97
CA ARG A 38 -4.58 14.33 8.14
C ARG A 38 -3.70 14.67 9.34
N LEU A 39 -3.99 15.76 10.05
CA LEU A 39 -3.15 16.25 11.16
C LEU A 39 -3.54 15.69 12.54
N PHE A 40 -4.58 14.86 12.65
CA PHE A 40 -5.05 14.35 13.94
C PHE A 40 -3.98 13.58 14.74
N SER A 41 -3.13 12.79 14.08
CA SER A 41 -2.02 12.08 14.73
C SER A 41 -1.00 13.05 15.34
N VAL A 42 -0.60 14.07 14.57
CA VAL A 42 0.37 15.08 14.98
C VAL A 42 -0.18 16.00 16.07
N ILE A 43 -1.47 16.30 16.06
CA ILE A 43 -2.12 17.16 17.07
C ILE A 43 -2.29 16.42 18.40
N ARG A 44 -2.64 15.13 18.37
CA ARG A 44 -2.87 14.32 19.58
C ARG A 44 -1.59 13.85 20.23
N PHE A 45 -0.59 13.53 19.42
CA PHE A 45 0.68 12.98 19.85
C PHE A 45 1.80 13.95 19.46
N GLU A 46 2.95 13.41 19.08
CA GLU A 46 4.11 14.17 18.61
C GLU A 46 4.22 14.10 17.08
N SER A 47 4.84 15.11 16.47
CA SER A 47 5.28 15.07 15.07
C SER A 47 6.44 14.09 14.89
N ILE A 48 6.12 12.80 14.82
CA ILE A 48 7.06 11.72 14.57
C ILE A 48 6.60 10.87 13.38
N ILE A 49 7.53 10.12 12.82
CA ILE A 49 7.25 9.15 11.78
C ILE A 49 6.54 7.95 12.40
N HIS A 50 5.49 7.50 11.74
CA HIS A 50 4.66 6.37 12.15
C HIS A 50 4.96 5.15 11.29
N GLU A 51 4.47 3.99 11.72
CA GLU A 51 4.64 2.69 11.07
C GLU A 51 6.09 2.19 11.06
N PHE A 52 6.33 1.06 10.38
CA PHE A 52 7.64 0.41 10.30
C PHE A 52 8.40 0.87 9.05
N ASP A 53 7.75 0.84 7.88
CA ASP A 53 8.35 1.13 6.57
C ASP A 53 8.93 2.55 6.42
N PRO A 54 8.25 3.62 6.88
CA PRO A 54 8.74 4.99 6.72
C PRO A 54 10.09 5.31 7.38
N TRP A 55 10.54 4.51 8.35
CA TRP A 55 11.84 4.73 9.02
C TRP A 55 13.02 4.55 8.08
N PHE A 56 12.95 3.60 7.15
CA PHE A 56 13.96 3.44 6.12
C PHE A 56 13.99 4.63 5.17
N ASN A 57 12.81 5.05 4.68
CA ASN A 57 12.69 6.20 3.79
C ASN A 57 13.25 7.46 4.44
N PHE A 58 12.98 7.68 5.73
CA PHE A 58 13.53 8.79 6.48
C PHE A 58 15.06 8.74 6.63
N ARG A 59 15.60 7.57 6.97
CA ARG A 59 17.05 7.37 7.06
C ARG A 59 17.74 7.64 5.72
N ALA A 60 17.15 7.15 4.63
CA ALA A 60 17.60 7.38 3.26
C ALA A 60 17.56 8.88 2.89
N THR A 61 16.46 9.58 3.21
CA THR A 61 16.34 11.04 2.98
C THR A 61 17.35 11.84 3.81
N LYS A 62 17.59 11.43 5.06
CA LYS A 62 18.62 12.05 5.91
C LYS A 62 20.02 11.87 5.31
N TYR A 63 20.32 10.69 4.78
CA TYR A 63 21.58 10.42 4.08
C TYR A 63 21.72 11.26 2.81
N LEU A 64 20.67 11.37 1.98
CA LEU A 64 20.64 12.20 0.77
C LEU A 64 20.97 13.67 1.08
N VAL A 65 20.34 14.22 2.12
CA VAL A 65 20.52 15.62 2.51
C VAL A 65 21.92 15.87 3.11
N ALA A 66 22.49 14.90 3.82
CA ALA A 66 23.81 15.05 4.44
C ALA A 66 24.98 14.86 3.46
N ASN A 67 24.89 13.88 2.56
CA ASN A 67 26.02 13.44 1.72
C ASN A 67 25.88 13.82 0.23
N GLY A 68 24.73 14.35 -0.17
CA GLY A 68 24.44 14.74 -1.55
C GLY A 68 23.92 13.60 -2.44
N PHE A 69 23.52 13.96 -3.66
CA PHE A 69 22.84 13.05 -4.59
C PHE A 69 23.73 11.91 -5.12
N TYR A 70 24.97 12.21 -5.52
CA TYR A 70 25.87 11.18 -6.07
C TYR A 70 26.24 10.12 -5.03
N SER A 71 26.57 10.54 -3.81
CA SER A 71 26.84 9.62 -2.70
C SER A 71 25.62 8.76 -2.36
N PHE A 72 24.40 9.32 -2.47
CA PHE A 72 23.15 8.58 -2.28
C PHE A 72 22.91 7.55 -3.39
N TRP A 73 23.22 7.92 -4.64
CA TRP A 73 23.06 7.03 -5.79
C TRP A 73 23.97 5.80 -5.72
N ASP A 74 25.19 5.96 -5.21
CA ASP A 74 26.16 4.88 -5.01
C ASP A 74 26.19 4.36 -3.56
N TRP A 75 25.14 4.63 -2.76
CA TRP A 75 25.13 4.28 -1.34
C TRP A 75 25.06 2.76 -1.14
N PHE A 76 26.06 2.23 -0.43
CA PHE A 76 26.08 0.91 0.17
C PHE A 76 25.86 1.03 1.67
N ASP A 77 24.78 0.45 2.17
CA ASP A 77 24.45 0.42 3.59
C ASP A 77 25.01 -0.86 4.23
N ASP A 78 26.09 -0.69 4.99
CA ASP A 78 26.77 -1.73 5.76
C ASP A 78 26.07 -2.03 7.11
N ARG A 79 25.15 -1.16 7.54
CA ARG A 79 24.41 -1.32 8.80
C ARG A 79 23.13 -2.16 8.67
N THR A 80 22.71 -2.55 7.46
CA THR A 80 21.55 -3.43 7.27
C THR A 80 21.96 -4.74 6.63
N TRP A 81 21.23 -5.81 6.91
CA TRP A 81 21.51 -7.15 6.37
C TRP A 81 22.91 -7.68 6.69
N HIS A 82 23.39 -7.52 7.93
CA HIS A 82 24.67 -8.12 8.32
C HIS A 82 24.63 -9.65 8.15
N PRO A 83 25.62 -10.30 7.51
CA PRO A 83 26.92 -9.78 7.02
C PRO A 83 26.95 -9.35 5.53
N LEU A 84 25.84 -9.36 4.82
CA LEU A 84 25.73 -9.10 3.38
C LEU A 84 25.85 -7.61 3.01
N GLY A 85 25.24 -6.74 3.81
CA GLY A 85 25.01 -5.34 3.44
C GLY A 85 23.89 -5.17 2.40
N ARG A 86 23.47 -3.91 2.17
CA ARG A 86 22.45 -3.57 1.16
C ARG A 86 22.93 -2.45 0.23
N VAL A 87 22.94 -2.71 -1.08
CA VAL A 87 23.18 -1.68 -2.10
C VAL A 87 21.90 -0.85 -2.26
N THR A 88 21.75 0.20 -1.46
CA THR A 88 20.51 0.99 -1.40
C THR A 88 20.21 1.75 -2.68
N GLY A 89 21.23 2.29 -3.36
CA GLY A 89 21.04 3.04 -4.60
C GLY A 89 20.41 2.22 -5.74
N GLY A 90 20.71 0.93 -5.80
CA GLY A 90 20.14 -0.02 -6.76
C GLY A 90 18.89 -0.77 -6.30
N THR A 91 18.55 -0.70 -5.00
CA THR A 91 17.48 -1.52 -4.37
C THR A 91 16.31 -0.69 -3.82
N LEU A 92 16.19 0.58 -4.24
CA LEU A 92 15.21 1.54 -3.75
C LEU A 92 14.64 2.39 -4.89
N TYR A 93 13.41 2.85 -4.72
CA TYR A 93 12.79 3.88 -5.54
C TYR A 93 13.15 5.28 -5.00
N PRO A 94 13.97 6.09 -5.71
CA PRO A 94 14.53 7.33 -5.16
C PRO A 94 13.55 8.52 -5.14
N GLY A 95 12.38 8.40 -5.78
CA GLY A 95 11.46 9.52 -6.04
C GLY A 95 10.96 10.22 -4.77
N LEU A 96 10.64 9.47 -3.72
CA LEU A 96 10.19 10.03 -2.44
C LEU A 96 11.27 10.88 -1.78
N MET A 97 12.49 10.34 -1.68
CA MET A 97 13.62 10.97 -1.01
C MET A 97 14.09 12.22 -1.76
N VAL A 98 14.20 12.13 -3.09
CA VAL A 98 14.61 13.26 -3.94
C VAL A 98 13.61 14.40 -3.85
N THR A 99 12.31 14.12 -3.84
CA THR A 99 11.27 15.15 -3.72
C THR A 99 11.33 15.85 -2.36
N SER A 100 11.49 15.10 -1.26
CA SER A 100 11.67 15.72 0.06
C SER A 100 12.97 16.51 0.19
N GLY A 101 14.07 16.00 -0.37
CA GLY A 101 15.35 16.70 -0.42
C GLY A 101 15.26 18.00 -1.22
N ALA A 102 14.60 17.98 -2.39
CA ALA A 102 14.38 19.15 -3.22
C ALA A 102 13.53 20.22 -2.50
N ILE A 103 12.46 19.82 -1.82
CA ILE A 103 11.63 20.73 -1.01
C ILE A 103 12.46 21.32 0.13
N TRP A 104 13.27 20.52 0.81
CA TRP A 104 14.14 20.99 1.90
C TRP A 104 15.18 22.01 1.41
N HIS A 105 15.85 21.73 0.28
CA HIS A 105 16.78 22.67 -0.33
C HIS A 105 16.09 23.96 -0.80
N ALA A 106 14.89 23.87 -1.37
CA ALA A 106 14.10 25.03 -1.78
C ALA A 106 13.70 25.90 -0.58
N LEU A 107 13.23 25.31 0.52
CA LEU A 107 12.89 26.03 1.75
C LEU A 107 14.12 26.71 2.37
N ARG A 108 15.27 26.05 2.33
CA ARG A 108 16.53 26.61 2.81
C ARG A 108 17.03 27.75 1.92
N ALA A 109 16.84 27.66 0.60
CA ALA A 109 17.13 28.75 -0.34
C ALA A 109 16.22 29.97 -0.09
N LEU A 110 14.98 29.73 0.36
CA LEU A 110 14.04 30.77 0.80
C LEU A 110 14.29 31.26 2.25
N THR A 111 15.41 30.87 2.87
CA THR A 111 15.80 31.25 4.26
C THR A 111 14.82 30.81 5.35
N ILE A 112 14.05 29.74 5.11
CA ILE A 112 13.17 29.13 6.12
C ILE A 112 13.83 27.82 6.60
N PRO A 113 14.59 27.83 7.71
CA PRO A 113 15.29 26.63 8.19
C PRO A 113 14.30 25.67 8.85
N VAL A 114 13.81 24.69 8.08
CA VAL A 114 12.96 23.59 8.57
C VAL A 114 13.80 22.33 8.71
N ASP A 115 13.60 21.59 9.81
CA ASP A 115 14.23 20.27 9.99
C ASP A 115 13.67 19.26 8.98
N ILE A 116 14.52 18.36 8.49
CA ILE A 116 14.15 17.37 7.47
C ILE A 116 13.05 16.43 7.97
N ARG A 117 13.01 16.15 9.28
CA ARG A 117 11.94 15.37 9.91
C ARG A 117 10.57 15.99 9.66
N ASN A 118 10.42 17.31 9.84
CA ASN A 118 9.14 17.99 9.67
C ASN A 118 8.70 18.00 8.19
N VAL A 119 9.65 18.12 7.26
CA VAL A 119 9.38 17.99 5.82
C VAL A 119 8.85 16.59 5.48
N CYS A 120 9.47 15.54 6.04
CA CYS A 120 9.03 14.15 5.80
C CYS A 120 7.64 13.88 6.40
N VAL A 121 7.38 14.36 7.63
CA VAL A 121 6.08 14.17 8.32
C VAL A 121 4.93 14.88 7.59
N LEU A 122 5.16 16.08 7.07
CA LEU A 122 4.11 16.91 6.43
C LEU A 122 4.03 16.75 4.91
N LEU A 123 4.86 15.88 4.31
CA LEU A 123 4.84 15.64 2.87
C LEU A 123 3.50 15.04 2.41
N ALA A 124 3.02 13.99 3.07
CA ALA A 124 1.81 13.29 2.67
C ALA A 124 0.55 14.19 2.69
N PRO A 125 0.31 15.01 3.74
CA PRO A 125 -0.75 16.01 3.72
C PRO A 125 -0.63 17.01 2.56
N ALA A 126 0.57 17.53 2.28
CA ALA A 126 0.78 18.48 1.19
C ALA A 126 0.44 17.87 -0.18
N PHE A 127 0.89 16.65 -0.44
CA PHE A 127 0.58 15.93 -1.67
C PHE A 127 -0.90 15.52 -1.76
N SER A 128 -1.60 15.29 -0.64
CA SER A 128 -3.04 15.00 -0.67
C SER A 128 -3.88 16.16 -1.23
N GLY A 129 -3.50 17.41 -0.91
CA GLY A 129 -4.11 18.60 -1.51
C GLY A 129 -3.87 18.68 -3.01
N LEU A 130 -2.66 18.32 -3.46
CA LEU A 130 -2.34 18.21 -4.89
C LEU A 130 -3.11 17.07 -5.57
N THR A 131 -3.33 15.94 -4.90
CA THR A 131 -4.17 14.83 -5.39
C THR A 131 -5.61 15.26 -5.59
N ALA A 132 -6.18 16.07 -4.68
CA ALA A 132 -7.53 16.62 -4.84
C ALA A 132 -7.62 17.53 -6.09
N ILE A 133 -6.60 18.34 -6.35
CA ILE A 133 -6.51 19.16 -7.57
C ILE A 133 -6.34 18.28 -8.82
N ALA A 134 -5.53 17.22 -8.75
CA ALA A 134 -5.39 16.28 -9.86
C ALA A 134 -6.73 15.57 -10.19
N ALA A 135 -7.50 15.19 -9.16
CA ALA A 135 -8.83 14.60 -9.32
C ALA A 135 -9.86 15.58 -9.92
N TYR A 136 -9.76 16.87 -9.57
CA TYR A 136 -10.53 17.94 -10.22
C TYR A 136 -10.23 18.00 -11.73
N LEU A 137 -8.95 18.04 -12.09
CA LEU A 137 -8.51 18.12 -13.48
C LEU A 137 -8.91 16.89 -14.29
N LEU A 138 -8.75 15.69 -13.71
CA LEU A 138 -9.14 14.43 -14.35
C LEU A 138 -10.64 14.39 -14.65
N THR A 139 -11.48 14.72 -13.67
CA THR A 139 -12.94 14.67 -13.83
C THR A 139 -13.45 15.73 -14.81
N ASN A 140 -12.86 16.93 -14.86
CA ASN A 140 -13.24 17.95 -15.83
C ASN A 140 -12.92 17.57 -17.29
N GLU A 141 -11.97 16.66 -17.51
CA GLU A 141 -11.74 16.12 -18.85
C GLU A 141 -12.79 15.06 -19.23
N MET A 142 -13.47 14.45 -18.25
CA MET A 142 -14.54 13.47 -18.47
C MET A 142 -15.89 14.13 -18.75
N THR A 143 -16.22 15.18 -18.01
CA THR A 143 -17.56 15.78 -18.07
C THR A 143 -17.50 17.24 -18.50
N THR A 144 -18.51 17.68 -19.24
CA THR A 144 -18.69 19.09 -19.61
C THR A 144 -18.98 19.99 -18.39
N SER A 145 -19.52 19.42 -17.31
CA SER A 145 -19.84 20.12 -16.06
C SER A 145 -18.61 20.24 -15.16
N ASN A 146 -18.18 21.47 -14.89
CA ASN A 146 -17.09 21.74 -13.94
C ASN A 146 -17.47 21.43 -12.48
N SER A 147 -18.76 21.22 -12.20
CA SER A 147 -19.28 20.89 -10.88
C SER A 147 -18.89 19.48 -10.45
N ALA A 148 -18.88 18.53 -11.39
CA ALA A 148 -18.42 17.15 -11.16
C ALA A 148 -16.98 17.12 -10.67
N GLY A 149 -16.10 17.95 -11.26
CA GLY A 149 -14.71 18.06 -10.82
C GLY A 149 -14.56 18.54 -9.38
N LEU A 150 -15.36 19.53 -8.95
CA LEU A 150 -15.29 20.03 -7.57
C LEU A 150 -15.73 18.97 -6.56
N LEU A 151 -16.75 18.19 -6.90
CA LEU A 151 -17.21 17.07 -6.07
C LEU A 151 -16.16 15.95 -5.99
N ALA A 152 -15.53 15.60 -7.13
CA ALA A 152 -14.46 14.60 -7.15
C ALA A 152 -13.26 15.02 -6.29
N ALA A 153 -12.89 16.30 -6.34
CA ALA A 153 -11.84 16.87 -5.50
C ALA A 153 -12.19 16.80 -4.00
N LEU A 154 -13.43 17.13 -3.64
CA LEU A 154 -13.91 17.03 -2.27
C LEU A 154 -13.84 15.58 -1.77
N PHE A 155 -14.38 14.62 -2.54
CA PHE A 155 -14.37 13.21 -2.16
C PHE A 155 -12.96 12.67 -2.03
N MET A 156 -12.08 12.95 -2.99
CA MET A 156 -10.67 12.56 -2.92
C MET A 156 -9.97 13.16 -1.69
N GLY A 157 -10.26 14.42 -1.37
CA GLY A 157 -9.61 15.14 -0.29
C GLY A 157 -9.87 14.51 1.09
N ILE A 158 -11.07 13.96 1.32
CA ILE A 158 -11.52 13.46 2.64
C ILE A 158 -11.79 11.95 2.69
N ALA A 159 -11.65 11.21 1.57
CA ALA A 159 -11.94 9.77 1.55
C ALA A 159 -11.02 8.96 2.50
N PRO A 160 -11.59 8.18 3.44
CA PRO A 160 -10.81 7.38 4.40
C PRO A 160 -9.88 6.37 3.73
N GLY A 161 -10.31 5.76 2.62
CA GLY A 161 -9.47 4.82 1.86
C GLY A 161 -8.14 5.41 1.40
N TYR A 162 -8.09 6.71 1.08
CA TYR A 162 -6.84 7.41 0.75
C TYR A 162 -6.13 7.94 2.01
N ILE A 163 -6.88 8.41 3.01
CA ILE A 163 -6.32 8.94 4.26
C ILE A 163 -5.51 7.87 5.01
N SER A 164 -5.96 6.61 5.01
CA SER A 164 -5.31 5.50 5.73
C SER A 164 -3.79 5.41 5.53
N ARG A 165 -3.29 5.74 4.33
CA ARG A 165 -1.86 5.73 3.97
C ARG A 165 -1.31 7.11 3.60
N SER A 166 -2.00 8.18 3.98
CA SER A 166 -1.56 9.56 3.75
C SER A 166 -1.70 10.46 4.97
N VAL A 167 -1.86 9.88 6.17
CA VAL A 167 -1.85 10.61 7.45
C VAL A 167 -0.50 11.29 7.66
N ALA A 168 -0.49 12.45 8.33
CA ALA A 168 0.75 13.10 8.72
C ALA A 168 1.61 12.16 9.59
N GLY A 169 2.88 12.00 9.22
CA GLY A 169 3.82 11.06 9.84
C GLY A 169 3.98 9.73 9.10
N SER A 170 3.07 9.36 8.19
CA SER A 170 3.26 8.21 7.30
C SER A 170 4.07 8.64 6.06
N TYR A 171 5.40 8.55 6.17
CA TYR A 171 6.35 8.89 5.10
C TYR A 171 6.64 7.66 4.22
N ASP A 172 5.58 7.13 3.59
CA ASP A 172 5.66 6.03 2.65
C ASP A 172 5.53 6.50 1.19
N ASN A 173 5.91 5.64 0.26
CA ASN A 173 5.95 5.93 -1.18
C ASN A 173 4.57 6.27 -1.75
N GLU A 174 3.52 5.66 -1.19
CA GLU A 174 2.11 5.87 -1.50
C GLU A 174 1.68 7.34 -1.38
N ALA A 175 2.33 8.12 -0.50
CA ALA A 175 2.02 9.53 -0.27
C ALA A 175 2.13 10.37 -1.55
N ILE A 176 3.17 10.12 -2.36
CA ILE A 176 3.37 10.78 -3.66
C ILE A 176 2.72 9.97 -4.78
N ALA A 177 2.74 8.64 -4.70
CA ALA A 177 2.33 7.76 -5.79
C ALA A 177 0.90 8.02 -6.28
N ILE A 178 -0.05 8.26 -5.38
CA ILE A 178 -1.46 8.48 -5.78
C ILE A 178 -1.64 9.82 -6.51
N PHE A 179 -0.93 10.87 -6.10
CA PHE A 179 -0.90 12.12 -6.84
C PHE A 179 -0.41 11.88 -8.28
N LEU A 180 0.72 11.18 -8.42
CA LEU A 180 1.31 10.89 -9.73
C LEU A 180 0.45 9.98 -10.59
N LEU A 181 -0.21 9.00 -9.99
CA LEU A 181 -1.15 8.11 -10.67
C LEU A 181 -2.31 8.89 -11.29
N VAL A 182 -3.01 9.70 -10.47
CA VAL A 182 -4.16 10.48 -10.93
C VAL A 182 -3.73 11.54 -11.96
N PHE A 183 -2.58 12.19 -11.74
CA PHE A 183 -2.07 13.19 -12.66
C PHE A 183 -1.60 12.59 -14.00
N THR A 184 -0.98 11.40 -13.98
CA THR A 184 -0.61 10.66 -15.19
C THR A 184 -1.85 10.28 -16.00
N PHE A 185 -2.92 9.84 -15.33
CA PHE A 185 -4.20 9.56 -16.00
C PHE A 185 -4.83 10.80 -16.61
N TYR A 186 -4.81 11.94 -15.90
CA TYR A 186 -5.24 13.22 -16.45
C TYR A 186 -4.49 13.57 -17.74
N LEU A 187 -3.16 13.48 -17.72
CA LEU A 187 -2.32 13.78 -18.88
C LEU A 187 -2.56 12.80 -20.04
N TRP A 188 -2.77 11.52 -19.74
CA TRP A 188 -3.09 10.49 -20.73
C TRP A 188 -4.37 10.82 -21.49
N ILE A 189 -5.46 11.10 -20.76
CA ILE A 189 -6.75 11.45 -21.37
C ILE A 189 -6.65 12.75 -22.17
N LYS A 190 -5.94 13.75 -21.64
CA LYS A 190 -5.71 15.00 -22.36
C LYS A 190 -4.92 14.80 -23.65
N ALA A 191 -3.90 13.95 -23.63
CA ALA A 191 -3.13 13.57 -24.80
C ALA A 191 -4.00 12.88 -25.85
N LEU A 192 -4.91 11.98 -25.43
CA LEU A 192 -5.85 11.31 -26.33
C LEU A 192 -6.86 12.27 -26.97
N LYS A 193 -7.46 13.17 -26.20
CA LYS A 193 -8.47 14.12 -26.70
C LYS A 193 -7.86 15.08 -27.73
N GLN A 194 -6.69 15.63 -27.42
CA GLN A 194 -6.00 16.60 -28.28
C GLN A 194 -5.18 15.94 -29.40
N GLY A 195 -4.76 14.68 -29.25
CA GLY A 195 -3.88 14.00 -30.20
C GLY A 195 -2.49 14.62 -30.32
N SER A 196 -2.02 15.33 -29.29
CA SER A 196 -0.76 16.07 -29.33
C SER A 196 0.39 15.27 -28.73
N MET A 197 1.51 15.24 -29.46
CA MET A 197 2.76 14.63 -29.02
C MET A 197 3.31 15.29 -27.74
N MET A 198 3.09 16.60 -27.56
CA MET A 198 3.55 17.34 -26.37
C MET A 198 2.91 16.79 -25.09
N TRP A 199 1.59 16.60 -25.09
CA TRP A 199 0.88 16.05 -23.93
C TRP A 199 1.26 14.57 -23.70
N GLY A 200 1.53 13.81 -24.77
CA GLY A 200 2.07 12.45 -24.66
C GLY A 200 3.46 12.41 -24.01
N ALA A 201 4.35 13.36 -24.36
CA ALA A 201 5.69 13.47 -23.77
C ALA A 201 5.64 13.91 -22.29
N ILE A 202 4.78 14.85 -21.93
CA ILE A 202 4.58 15.25 -20.53
C ILE A 202 3.98 14.09 -19.72
N CYS A 203 3.03 13.34 -20.31
CA CYS A 203 2.50 12.11 -19.70
C CYS A 203 3.62 11.09 -19.44
N ALA A 204 4.52 10.87 -20.41
CA ALA A 204 5.68 9.99 -20.24
C ALA A 204 6.65 10.46 -19.13
N LEU A 205 6.87 11.76 -18.99
CA LEU A 205 7.72 12.32 -17.93
C LEU A 205 7.13 12.06 -16.54
N PHE A 206 5.82 12.29 -16.36
CA PHE A 206 5.13 11.99 -15.10
C PHE A 206 5.03 10.49 -14.83
N TYR A 207 4.91 9.66 -15.88
CA TYR A 207 5.06 8.22 -15.75
C TYR A 207 6.47 7.81 -15.28
N GLY A 208 7.53 8.41 -15.83
CA GLY A 208 8.90 8.20 -15.34
C GLY A 208 9.07 8.62 -13.87
N TYR A 209 8.46 9.73 -13.47
CA TYR A 209 8.48 10.16 -12.07
C TYR A 209 7.68 9.19 -11.15
N MET A 210 6.59 8.62 -11.66
CA MET A 210 5.83 7.57 -10.97
C MET A 210 6.66 6.29 -10.80
N VAL A 211 7.36 5.86 -11.85
CA VAL A 211 8.30 4.72 -11.80
C VAL A 211 9.40 4.96 -10.78
N ALA A 212 9.92 6.18 -10.69
CA ALA A 212 10.92 6.54 -9.69
C ALA A 212 10.38 6.54 -8.26
N SER A 213 9.07 6.69 -8.06
CA SER A 213 8.46 6.85 -6.73
C SER A 213 7.83 5.57 -6.18
N TRP A 214 7.18 4.75 -7.00
CA TRP A 214 6.44 3.58 -6.50
C TRP A 214 6.35 2.43 -7.52
N GLY A 215 6.50 1.20 -7.02
CA GLY A 215 6.45 -0.02 -7.82
C GLY A 215 5.11 -0.33 -8.49
N GLY A 216 4.02 0.35 -8.10
CA GLY A 216 2.74 0.23 -8.80
C GLY A 216 2.67 0.95 -10.14
N TYR A 217 3.79 1.45 -10.69
CA TYR A 217 3.87 1.86 -12.10
C TYR A 217 3.48 0.73 -13.07
N ALA A 218 3.64 -0.54 -12.65
CA ALA A 218 3.16 -1.70 -13.38
C ALA A 218 1.64 -1.67 -13.60
N PHE A 219 0.87 -1.06 -12.68
CA PHE A 219 -0.56 -0.86 -12.87
C PHE A 219 -0.83 0.07 -14.07
N ILE A 220 -0.09 1.18 -14.19
CA ILE A 220 -0.23 2.12 -15.31
C ILE A 220 0.20 1.47 -16.61
N THR A 221 1.34 0.75 -16.61
CA THR A 221 1.86 0.11 -17.83
C THR A 221 0.98 -1.01 -18.35
N CYS A 222 0.10 -1.59 -17.53
CA CYS A 222 -0.89 -2.56 -17.97
C CYS A 222 -2.23 -1.91 -18.35
N LEU A 223 -2.64 -0.86 -17.62
CA LEU A 223 -3.94 -0.21 -17.81
C LEU A 223 -4.00 0.65 -19.09
N LEU A 224 -2.96 1.44 -19.40
CA LEU A 224 -3.00 2.30 -20.60
C LEU A 224 -3.01 1.50 -21.91
N PRO A 225 -2.21 0.42 -22.06
CA PRO A 225 -2.34 -0.47 -23.20
C PRO A 225 -3.72 -1.13 -23.23
N LEU A 226 -4.21 -1.66 -22.11
CA LEU A 226 -5.53 -2.29 -22.08
C LEU A 226 -6.65 -1.35 -22.53
N HIS A 227 -6.62 -0.10 -22.09
CA HIS A 227 -7.54 0.95 -22.58
C HIS A 227 -7.43 1.11 -24.10
N SER A 228 -6.21 1.23 -24.62
CA SER A 228 -5.96 1.37 -26.07
C SER A 228 -6.46 0.14 -26.85
N PHE A 229 -6.27 -1.06 -26.30
CA PHE A 229 -6.75 -2.32 -26.88
C PHE A 229 -8.28 -2.38 -26.92
N VAL A 230 -8.96 -2.01 -25.83
CA VAL A 230 -10.43 -1.94 -25.79
C VAL A 230 -10.97 -0.94 -26.82
N LEU A 231 -10.34 0.23 -26.97
CA LEU A 231 -10.71 1.20 -28.01
C LEU A 231 -10.59 0.62 -29.42
N ILE A 232 -9.52 -0.15 -29.69
CA ILE A 232 -9.32 -0.83 -30.98
C ILE A 232 -10.42 -1.89 -31.20
N CYS A 233 -10.71 -2.72 -30.18
CA CYS A 233 -11.75 -3.75 -30.26
C CYS A 233 -13.15 -3.16 -30.50
N MET A 234 -13.41 -1.95 -29.99
CA MET A 234 -14.64 -1.20 -30.25
C MET A 234 -14.68 -0.55 -31.65
N GLY A 235 -13.63 -0.70 -32.46
CA GLY A 235 -13.52 -0.08 -33.78
C GLY A 235 -13.23 1.42 -33.73
N ARG A 236 -12.86 1.97 -32.57
CA ARG A 236 -12.59 3.41 -32.35
C ARG A 236 -11.11 3.76 -32.50
N TYR A 237 -10.46 3.17 -33.50
CA TYR A 237 -9.09 3.53 -33.82
C TYR A 237 -9.03 4.95 -34.43
N SER A 238 -8.09 5.77 -33.95
CA SER A 238 -7.85 7.12 -34.44
C SER A 238 -6.35 7.42 -34.48
N THR A 239 -5.93 8.29 -35.39
CA THR A 239 -4.55 8.82 -35.44
C THR A 239 -4.15 9.49 -34.12
N ARG A 240 -5.11 10.07 -33.39
CA ARG A 240 -4.89 10.65 -32.06
C ARG A 240 -4.44 9.61 -31.04
N LEU A 241 -5.08 8.44 -31.03
CA LEU A 241 -4.70 7.31 -30.18
C LEU A 241 -3.30 6.81 -30.52
N TYR A 242 -3.00 6.68 -31.82
CA TYR A 242 -1.68 6.26 -32.30
C TYR A 242 -0.56 7.22 -31.85
N VAL A 243 -0.74 8.54 -32.05
CA VAL A 243 0.27 9.55 -31.66
C VAL A 243 0.45 9.57 -30.14
N ALA A 244 -0.63 9.57 -29.37
CA ALA A 244 -0.57 9.60 -27.91
C ALA A 244 0.12 8.35 -27.33
N TYR A 245 -0.30 7.16 -27.75
CA TYR A 245 0.24 5.90 -27.23
C TYR A 245 1.70 5.68 -27.63
N THR A 246 2.04 5.88 -28.91
CA THR A 246 3.40 5.66 -29.42
C THR A 246 4.41 6.59 -28.74
N THR A 247 4.04 7.86 -28.55
CA THR A 247 4.88 8.84 -27.86
C THR A 247 5.05 8.49 -26.39
N TRP A 248 3.95 8.17 -25.70
CA TRP A 248 3.99 7.77 -24.30
C TRP A 248 4.84 6.51 -24.10
N TYR A 249 4.66 5.48 -24.93
CA TYR A 249 5.37 4.21 -24.80
C TYR A 249 6.88 4.36 -25.04
N ALA A 250 7.28 5.05 -26.11
CA ALA A 250 8.69 5.24 -26.43
C ALA A 250 9.42 6.04 -25.35
N LEU A 251 8.89 7.21 -24.96
CA LEU A 251 9.54 8.05 -23.96
C LEU A 251 9.40 7.50 -22.54
N GLY A 252 8.24 6.91 -22.22
CA GLY A 252 7.96 6.34 -20.89
C GLY A 252 8.80 5.12 -20.60
N THR A 253 9.00 4.24 -21.58
CA THR A 253 9.85 3.06 -21.44
C THR A 253 11.33 3.43 -21.34
N LEU A 254 11.79 4.46 -22.08
CA LEU A 254 13.15 4.97 -21.93
C LEU A 254 13.38 5.63 -20.57
N ALA A 255 12.40 6.39 -20.08
CA ALA A 255 12.47 7.02 -18.76
C ALA A 255 12.46 6.00 -17.63
N SER A 256 11.65 4.94 -17.73
CA SER A 256 11.59 3.89 -16.72
C SER A 256 12.90 3.09 -16.61
N MET A 257 13.58 2.85 -17.73
CA MET A 257 14.87 2.14 -17.75
C MET A 257 16.02 2.89 -17.06
N GLN A 258 15.91 4.21 -16.88
CA GLN A 258 16.96 5.00 -16.20
C GLN A 258 17.02 4.76 -14.69
N ILE A 259 15.94 4.21 -14.10
CA ILE A 259 15.89 3.95 -12.66
C ILE A 259 16.65 2.65 -12.37
N PRO A 260 17.73 2.65 -11.56
CA PRO A 260 18.59 1.48 -11.36
C PRO A 260 17.85 0.24 -10.88
N PHE A 261 16.85 0.42 -10.01
CA PHE A 261 16.00 -0.66 -9.52
C PHE A 261 15.21 -1.36 -10.64
N VAL A 262 14.80 -0.60 -11.65
CA VAL A 262 14.01 -1.08 -12.79
C VAL A 262 14.92 -1.60 -13.90
N GLY A 263 16.01 -0.90 -14.21
CA GLY A 263 16.99 -1.30 -15.22
C GLY A 263 16.33 -1.80 -16.51
N PHE A 264 16.59 -3.06 -16.86
CA PHE A 264 16.04 -3.69 -18.08
C PHE A 264 14.77 -4.52 -17.85
N LEU A 265 14.12 -4.43 -16.69
CA LEU A 265 12.86 -5.13 -16.42
C LEU A 265 11.78 -4.85 -17.48
N PRO A 266 11.58 -3.61 -17.98
CA PRO A 266 10.56 -3.30 -18.98
C PRO A 266 10.68 -4.07 -20.30
N VAL A 267 11.87 -4.61 -20.61
CA VAL A 267 12.13 -5.40 -21.83
C VAL A 267 12.15 -6.90 -21.52
N LYS A 268 12.54 -7.28 -20.31
CA LYS A 268 12.79 -8.69 -19.95
C LYS A 268 11.61 -9.35 -19.23
N THR A 269 10.74 -8.62 -18.55
CA THR A 269 9.67 -9.22 -17.75
C THR A 269 8.35 -9.34 -18.51
N SER A 270 7.59 -10.41 -18.23
CA SER A 270 6.26 -10.63 -18.82
C SER A 270 5.25 -9.52 -18.49
N GLU A 271 5.43 -8.82 -17.37
CA GLU A 271 4.55 -7.76 -16.88
C GLU A 271 4.45 -6.57 -17.85
N HIS A 272 5.52 -6.28 -18.61
CA HIS A 272 5.58 -5.16 -19.55
C HIS A 272 5.28 -5.57 -21.00
N MET A 273 5.18 -6.87 -21.27
CA MET A 273 4.90 -7.40 -22.60
C MET A 273 3.56 -6.93 -23.21
N PRO A 274 2.46 -6.75 -22.44
CA PRO A 274 1.23 -6.20 -23.00
C PRO A 274 1.43 -4.81 -23.62
N ALA A 275 2.28 -3.97 -23.01
CA ALA A 275 2.59 -2.65 -23.55
C ALA A 275 3.38 -2.74 -24.87
N LEU A 276 4.42 -3.60 -24.91
CA LEU A 276 5.17 -3.86 -26.15
C LEU A 276 4.28 -4.46 -27.25
N GLY A 277 3.41 -5.40 -26.89
CA GLY A 277 2.50 -6.07 -27.82
C GLY A 277 1.51 -5.10 -28.45
N ILE A 278 0.92 -4.19 -27.66
CA ILE A 278 -0.02 -3.19 -28.17
C ILE A 278 0.70 -2.10 -28.95
N PHE A 279 1.93 -1.75 -28.58
CA PHE A 279 2.78 -0.90 -29.41
C PHE A 279 2.99 -1.51 -30.80
N GLY A 280 3.42 -2.77 -30.88
CA GLY A 280 3.59 -3.47 -32.16
C GLY A 280 2.27 -3.58 -32.95
N PHE A 281 1.16 -3.85 -32.26
CA PHE A 281 -0.16 -3.94 -32.88
C PHE A 281 -0.63 -2.60 -33.46
N LEU A 282 -0.40 -1.49 -32.77
CA LEU A 282 -0.72 -0.14 -33.26
C LEU A 282 0.10 0.24 -34.49
N GLN A 283 1.38 -0.14 -34.55
CA GLN A 283 2.22 0.05 -35.75
C GLN A 283 1.64 -0.69 -36.96
N LEU A 284 1.21 -1.94 -36.74
CA LEU A 284 0.56 -2.75 -37.76
C LEU A 284 -0.75 -2.13 -38.23
N LEU A 285 -1.61 -1.69 -37.30
CA LEU A 285 -2.89 -1.06 -37.65
C LEU A 285 -2.70 0.24 -38.42
N ALA A 286 -1.75 1.09 -38.02
CA ALA A 286 -1.42 2.32 -38.74
C ALA A 286 -0.93 2.02 -40.15
N PHE A 287 -0.08 1.00 -40.32
CA PHE A 287 0.38 0.56 -41.63
C PHE A 287 -0.76 0.00 -42.49
N LEU A 288 -1.64 -0.82 -41.91
CA LEU A 288 -2.81 -1.35 -42.61
C LEU A 288 -3.77 -0.23 -43.05
N ASP A 289 -4.00 0.77 -42.22
CA ASP A 289 -4.85 1.91 -42.54
C ASP A 289 -4.24 2.76 -43.68
N TYR A 290 -2.92 2.94 -43.66
CA TYR A 290 -2.19 3.55 -44.77
C TYR A 290 -2.32 2.75 -46.08
N VAL A 291 -2.10 1.43 -46.06
CA VAL A 291 -2.24 0.57 -47.24
C VAL A 291 -3.69 0.54 -47.74
N ARG A 292 -4.67 0.53 -46.83
CA ARG A 292 -6.11 0.63 -47.17
C ARG A 292 -6.42 1.89 -47.96
N SER A 293 -5.76 3.01 -47.64
CA SER A 293 -5.94 4.26 -48.37
C SER A 293 -5.34 4.24 -49.79
N ALA A 294 -4.35 3.37 -50.04
CA ALA A 294 -3.62 3.28 -51.30
C ALA A 294 -4.12 2.18 -52.25
N VAL A 295 -4.86 1.17 -51.77
CA VAL A 295 -5.17 -0.07 -52.53
C VAL A 295 -6.70 -0.31 -52.67
N PRO A 296 -7.20 -0.79 -53.82
CA PRO A 296 -8.61 -1.15 -54.00
C PRO A 296 -9.11 -2.25 -53.05
N SER A 297 -10.38 -2.14 -52.62
CA SER A 297 -10.99 -2.94 -51.53
C SER A 297 -10.91 -4.46 -51.68
N LYS A 298 -10.95 -4.99 -52.91
CA LYS A 298 -10.87 -6.45 -53.18
C LYS A 298 -9.46 -7.00 -52.96
N GLN A 299 -8.44 -6.26 -53.36
CA GLN A 299 -7.03 -6.65 -53.14
C GLN A 299 -6.65 -6.47 -51.67
N PHE A 300 -7.20 -5.45 -51.01
CA PHE A 300 -7.00 -5.19 -49.58
C PHE A 300 -7.52 -6.32 -48.69
N GLN A 301 -8.69 -6.91 -48.95
CA GLN A 301 -9.19 -8.03 -48.14
C GLN A 301 -8.25 -9.24 -48.20
N THR A 302 -7.80 -9.62 -49.39
CA THR A 302 -6.88 -10.76 -49.58
C THR A 302 -5.54 -10.49 -48.90
N PHE A 303 -5.01 -9.26 -49.05
CA PHE A 303 -3.80 -8.82 -48.36
C PHE A 303 -3.96 -8.85 -46.83
N LEU A 304 -5.09 -8.37 -46.30
CA LEU A 304 -5.35 -8.34 -44.86
C LEU A 304 -5.36 -9.74 -44.25
N TRP A 305 -6.03 -10.72 -44.88
CA TRP A 305 -6.06 -12.09 -44.36
C TRP A 305 -4.67 -12.75 -44.37
N VAL A 306 -3.90 -12.57 -45.44
CA VAL A 306 -2.54 -13.14 -45.56
C VAL A 306 -1.56 -12.45 -44.61
N PHE A 307 -1.62 -11.13 -44.50
CA PHE A 307 -0.71 -10.33 -43.69
C PHE A 307 -1.03 -10.44 -42.19
N ALA A 308 -2.32 -10.38 -41.81
CA ALA A 308 -2.73 -10.59 -40.42
C ALA A 308 -2.45 -12.02 -39.95
N GLY A 309 -2.73 -13.03 -40.79
CA GLY A 309 -2.40 -14.43 -40.51
C GLY A 309 -0.89 -14.66 -40.38
N GLY A 310 -0.09 -14.07 -41.27
CA GLY A 310 1.38 -14.16 -41.24
C GLY A 310 2.00 -13.52 -40.00
N ILE A 311 1.56 -12.31 -39.65
CA ILE A 311 2.09 -11.62 -38.45
C ILE A 311 1.60 -12.27 -37.17
N PHE A 312 0.37 -12.76 -37.12
CA PHE A 312 -0.12 -13.51 -35.97
C PHE A 312 0.69 -14.80 -35.76
N ALA A 313 0.99 -15.54 -36.83
CA ALA A 313 1.81 -16.75 -36.75
C ALA A 313 3.27 -16.44 -36.32
N ILE A 314 3.89 -15.39 -36.88
CA ILE A 314 5.25 -14.96 -36.52
C ILE A 314 5.30 -14.41 -35.09
N GLY A 315 4.31 -13.62 -34.68
CA GLY A 315 4.20 -13.05 -33.34
C GLY A 315 3.98 -14.13 -32.28
N LEU A 316 3.10 -15.09 -32.54
CA LEU A 316 2.86 -16.21 -31.64
C LEU A 316 4.09 -17.12 -31.54
N ALA A 317 4.73 -17.44 -32.68
CA ALA A 317 5.96 -18.22 -32.70
C ALA A 317 7.10 -17.48 -31.96
N GLY A 318 7.26 -16.18 -32.19
CA GLY A 318 8.26 -15.35 -31.52
C GLY A 318 8.05 -15.28 -30.00
N LEU A 319 6.80 -15.13 -29.54
CA LEU A 319 6.48 -15.12 -28.12
C LEU A 319 6.75 -16.49 -27.47
N VAL A 320 6.33 -17.58 -28.11
CA VAL A 320 6.54 -18.95 -27.60
C VAL A 320 8.03 -19.29 -27.58
N ILE A 321 8.80 -18.93 -28.61
CA ILE A 321 10.24 -19.16 -28.66
C ILE A 321 10.96 -18.30 -27.60
N ALA A 322 10.63 -17.01 -27.48
CA ALA A 322 11.27 -16.13 -26.50
C ALA A 322 10.96 -16.52 -25.04
N THR A 323 9.75 -17.02 -24.80
CA THR A 323 9.34 -17.52 -23.46
C THR A 323 9.99 -18.87 -23.16
N SER A 324 9.99 -19.81 -24.11
CA SER A 324 10.61 -21.13 -23.92
C SER A 324 12.14 -21.09 -23.87
N ALA A 325 12.77 -20.14 -24.57
CA ALA A 325 14.21 -19.88 -24.49
C ALA A 325 14.66 -19.15 -23.21
N GLY A 326 13.71 -18.74 -22.35
CA GLY A 326 14.01 -18.08 -21.08
C GLY A 326 14.54 -16.65 -21.21
N ILE A 327 14.41 -16.02 -22.39
CA ILE A 327 14.80 -14.61 -22.60
C ILE A 327 13.81 -13.68 -21.89
N ILE A 328 12.53 -14.06 -21.85
CA ILE A 328 11.48 -13.36 -21.11
C ILE A 328 11.31 -14.06 -19.75
N ALA A 329 11.57 -13.32 -18.68
CA ALA A 329 11.35 -13.79 -17.32
C ALA A 329 9.85 -13.94 -17.05
N PRO A 330 9.42 -15.02 -16.35
CA PRO A 330 8.03 -15.21 -15.96
C PRO A 330 7.58 -14.14 -14.97
N TRP A 331 6.27 -14.12 -14.70
CA TRP A 331 5.64 -13.22 -13.73
C TRP A 331 6.30 -13.38 -12.37
N SER A 332 6.58 -12.27 -11.69
CA SER A 332 7.11 -12.34 -10.33
C SER A 332 6.05 -12.89 -9.38
N GLY A 333 6.47 -13.59 -8.32
CA GLY A 333 5.56 -14.28 -7.40
C GLY A 333 4.51 -13.37 -6.76
N ARG A 334 4.83 -12.09 -6.53
CA ARG A 334 3.92 -11.09 -5.96
C ARG A 334 2.81 -10.67 -6.93
N PHE A 335 3.11 -10.50 -8.21
CA PHE A 335 2.07 -10.22 -9.21
C PHE A 335 1.28 -11.49 -9.56
N TYR A 336 1.94 -12.64 -9.59
CA TYR A 336 1.28 -13.93 -9.82
C TYR A 336 0.26 -14.26 -8.72
N SER A 337 0.54 -13.92 -7.46
CA SER A 337 -0.41 -14.14 -6.34
C SER A 337 -1.71 -13.32 -6.46
N LEU A 338 -1.73 -12.26 -7.28
CA LEU A 338 -2.96 -11.52 -7.55
C LEU A 338 -3.88 -12.26 -8.55
N TRP A 339 -3.31 -13.16 -9.34
CA TRP A 339 -4.03 -14.03 -10.27
C TRP A 339 -4.39 -15.35 -9.59
N ASP A 340 -3.39 -16.05 -9.05
CA ASP A 340 -3.56 -17.27 -8.27
C ASP A 340 -3.42 -16.98 -6.77
N THR A 341 -4.56 -16.77 -6.13
CA THR A 341 -4.65 -16.42 -4.70
C THR A 341 -4.20 -17.55 -3.76
N GLY A 342 -4.06 -18.78 -4.26
CA GLY A 342 -3.54 -19.92 -3.48
C GLY A 342 -2.02 -20.03 -3.48
N TYR A 343 -1.35 -19.51 -4.51
CA TYR A 343 0.08 -19.70 -4.74
C TYR A 343 0.96 -19.21 -3.59
N ALA A 344 0.71 -17.98 -3.11
CA ALA A 344 1.51 -17.37 -2.06
C ALA A 344 1.48 -18.17 -0.75
N LYS A 345 0.29 -18.68 -0.37
CA LYS A 345 0.12 -19.41 0.89
C LYS A 345 0.87 -20.76 0.91
N ILE A 346 1.02 -21.40 -0.25
CA ILE A 346 1.63 -22.73 -0.38
C ILE A 346 3.14 -22.61 -0.62
N HIS A 347 3.57 -21.74 -1.53
CA HIS A 347 4.95 -21.73 -2.02
C HIS A 347 5.83 -20.65 -1.39
N ILE A 348 5.26 -19.53 -0.92
CA ILE A 348 6.03 -18.40 -0.40
C ILE A 348 5.32 -17.83 0.85
N PRO A 349 5.45 -18.49 2.01
CA PRO A 349 4.71 -18.12 3.23
C PRO A 349 5.01 -16.69 3.70
N ILE A 350 6.17 -16.12 3.34
CA ILE A 350 6.53 -14.73 3.63
C ILE A 350 5.51 -13.75 3.02
N ILE A 351 5.10 -13.95 1.77
CA ILE A 351 4.13 -13.07 1.11
C ILE A 351 2.77 -13.18 1.81
N ALA A 352 2.34 -14.39 2.16
CA ALA A 352 1.07 -14.61 2.84
C ALA A 352 1.05 -14.13 4.31
N SER A 353 2.22 -13.98 4.93
CA SER A 353 2.36 -13.56 6.34
C SER A 353 1.99 -12.08 6.57
N VAL A 354 2.12 -11.24 5.55
CA VAL A 354 1.78 -9.81 5.65
C VAL A 354 0.26 -9.63 5.65
N SER A 355 -0.26 -8.94 6.67
CA SER A 355 -1.69 -8.69 6.81
C SER A 355 -2.30 -7.94 5.62
N GLU A 356 -1.50 -7.12 4.94
CA GLU A 356 -1.92 -6.32 3.77
C GLU A 356 -2.23 -7.16 2.52
N HIS A 357 -1.69 -8.39 2.44
CA HIS A 357 -1.90 -9.32 1.32
C HIS A 357 -3.20 -10.12 1.43
N GLN A 358 -3.95 -9.95 2.52
CA GLN A 358 -5.22 -10.63 2.73
C GLN A 358 -6.34 -10.04 1.83
N PRO A 359 -7.38 -10.84 1.52
CA PRO A 359 -8.55 -10.38 0.78
C PRO A 359 -9.41 -9.42 1.62
N THR A 360 -10.12 -8.53 0.92
CA THR A 360 -10.92 -7.47 1.54
C THR A 360 -12.35 -7.93 1.78
N ALA A 361 -12.80 -7.88 3.04
CA ALA A 361 -14.21 -8.14 3.37
C ALA A 361 -15.10 -6.92 3.05
N TRP A 362 -16.39 -7.15 2.75
CA TRP A 362 -17.34 -6.08 2.43
C TRP A 362 -17.43 -4.96 3.48
N PRO A 363 -17.27 -5.18 4.80
CA PRO A 363 -17.33 -4.10 5.77
C PRO A 363 -16.18 -3.10 5.59
N ALA A 364 -15.01 -3.55 5.11
CA ALA A 364 -13.88 -2.66 4.84
C ALA A 364 -14.18 -1.73 3.65
N PHE A 365 -14.81 -2.24 2.58
CA PHE A 365 -15.27 -1.39 1.47
C PHE A 365 -16.24 -0.30 1.93
N PHE A 366 -17.20 -0.65 2.79
CA PHE A 366 -18.14 0.32 3.35
C PHE A 366 -17.46 1.29 4.33
N PHE A 367 -16.54 0.79 5.16
CA PHE A 367 -15.79 1.60 6.11
C PHE A 367 -14.95 2.68 5.42
N ASP A 368 -14.30 2.33 4.31
CA ASP A 368 -13.40 3.23 3.58
C ASP A 368 -14.09 4.20 2.62
N LEU A 369 -15.24 3.81 2.05
CA LEU A 369 -15.90 4.57 0.97
C LEU A 369 -17.29 5.09 1.35
N ASN A 370 -17.91 4.56 2.40
CA ASN A 370 -19.26 4.89 2.86
C ASN A 370 -20.27 4.97 1.69
N MET A 371 -20.91 6.12 1.44
CA MET A 371 -21.92 6.24 0.37
C MET A 371 -21.34 6.07 -1.04
N LEU A 372 -20.04 6.33 -1.24
CA LEU A 372 -19.42 6.29 -2.57
C LEU A 372 -19.48 4.88 -3.16
N VAL A 373 -19.52 3.83 -2.32
CA VAL A 373 -19.64 2.44 -2.77
C VAL A 373 -20.95 2.18 -3.53
N PHE A 374 -22.04 2.85 -3.15
CA PHE A 374 -23.36 2.69 -3.79
C PHE A 374 -23.48 3.57 -5.04
N LEU A 375 -22.81 4.72 -5.06
CA LEU A 375 -22.81 5.63 -6.21
C LEU A 375 -21.84 5.20 -7.31
N PHE A 376 -20.82 4.41 -6.95
CA PHE A 376 -19.81 3.95 -7.89
C PHE A 376 -20.40 3.16 -9.08
N PRO A 377 -21.24 2.12 -8.90
CA PRO A 377 -21.87 1.44 -10.02
C PRO A 377 -22.77 2.35 -10.87
N VAL A 378 -23.45 3.31 -10.24
CA VAL A 378 -24.32 4.28 -10.93
C VAL A 378 -23.48 5.19 -11.82
N GLY A 379 -22.35 5.70 -11.33
CA GLY A 379 -21.43 6.50 -12.11
C GLY A 379 -20.83 5.75 -13.30
N VAL A 380 -20.45 4.49 -13.10
CA VAL A 380 -19.97 3.62 -14.19
C VAL A 380 -21.08 3.39 -15.22
N TYR A 381 -22.32 3.14 -14.78
CA TYR A 381 -23.46 2.97 -15.67
C TYR A 381 -23.73 4.23 -16.51
N LEU A 382 -23.65 5.43 -15.91
CA LEU A 382 -23.78 6.69 -16.65
C LEU A 382 -22.67 6.87 -17.70
N CYS A 383 -21.44 6.47 -17.38
CA CYS A 383 -20.33 6.46 -18.35
C CYS A 383 -20.58 5.50 -19.53
N PHE A 384 -21.37 4.44 -19.34
CA PHE A 384 -21.80 3.56 -20.44
C PHE A 384 -22.86 4.19 -21.33
N GLN A 385 -23.71 5.07 -20.80
CA GLN A 385 -24.76 5.73 -21.59
C GLN A 385 -24.17 6.74 -22.58
N GLU A 386 -23.24 7.57 -22.11
CA GLU A 386 -22.52 8.54 -22.95
C GLU A 386 -21.11 8.03 -23.26
N LEU A 387 -21.01 7.00 -24.11
CA LEU A 387 -19.74 6.31 -24.34
C LEU A 387 -18.78 7.14 -25.22
N ALA A 388 -17.92 7.96 -24.59
CA ALA A 388 -16.76 8.63 -25.21
C ALA A 388 -15.45 7.88 -24.94
N ASP A 389 -14.38 8.24 -25.64
CA ASP A 389 -13.09 7.53 -25.58
C ASP A 389 -12.46 7.60 -24.17
N GLU A 390 -12.67 8.72 -23.49
CA GLU A 390 -12.29 8.96 -22.09
C GLU A 390 -13.13 8.16 -21.08
N HIS A 391 -14.41 7.93 -21.35
CA HIS A 391 -15.28 7.14 -20.47
C HIS A 391 -14.91 5.66 -20.48
N VAL A 392 -14.45 5.14 -21.63
CA VAL A 392 -13.91 3.78 -21.74
C VAL A 392 -12.72 3.58 -20.79
N PHE A 393 -11.87 4.59 -20.61
CA PHE A 393 -10.74 4.52 -19.68
C PHE A 393 -11.21 4.32 -18.23
N ILE A 394 -12.18 5.11 -17.78
CA ILE A 394 -12.74 5.03 -16.43
C ILE A 394 -13.46 3.69 -16.21
N ILE A 395 -14.17 3.17 -17.21
CA ILE A 395 -14.84 1.87 -17.12
C ILE A 395 -13.82 0.75 -16.94
N VAL A 396 -12.76 0.72 -17.76
CA VAL A 396 -11.70 -0.28 -17.65
C VAL A 396 -11.00 -0.16 -16.29
N TYR A 397 -10.68 1.07 -15.86
CA TYR A 397 -10.08 1.29 -14.55
C TYR A 397 -11.00 0.85 -13.40
N ALA A 398 -12.30 1.13 -13.48
CA ALA A 398 -13.28 0.72 -12.48
C ALA A 398 -13.35 -0.81 -12.33
N VAL A 399 -13.46 -1.55 -13.45
CA VAL A 399 -13.57 -3.01 -13.44
C VAL A 399 -12.31 -3.66 -12.87
N PHE A 400 -11.13 -3.29 -13.38
CA PHE A 400 -9.87 -3.89 -12.92
C PHE A 400 -9.49 -3.44 -11.51
N GLY A 401 -9.71 -2.16 -11.18
CA GLY A 401 -9.48 -1.62 -9.84
C GLY A 401 -10.35 -2.33 -8.79
N SER A 402 -11.62 -2.60 -9.10
CA SER A 402 -12.51 -3.33 -8.18
C SER A 402 -12.09 -4.79 -7.99
N TYR A 403 -11.63 -5.47 -9.05
CA TYR A 403 -11.10 -6.82 -8.95
C TYR A 403 -9.87 -6.88 -8.03
N PHE A 404 -8.88 -6.02 -8.27
CA PHE A 404 -7.64 -6.01 -7.50
C PHE A 404 -7.85 -5.60 -6.03
N ALA A 405 -8.72 -4.64 -5.76
CA ALA A 405 -9.09 -4.27 -4.38
C ALA A 405 -9.87 -5.37 -3.65
N GLY A 406 -10.59 -6.23 -4.39
CA GLY A 406 -11.25 -7.41 -3.83
C GLY A 406 -10.26 -8.50 -3.42
N VAL A 407 -9.21 -8.70 -4.21
CA VAL A 407 -8.17 -9.71 -3.96
C VAL A 407 -7.21 -9.29 -2.84
N MET A 408 -6.89 -8.00 -2.71
CA MET A 408 -5.89 -7.52 -1.77
C MET A 408 -6.27 -6.18 -1.12
N VAL A 409 -6.23 -6.11 0.23
CA VAL A 409 -6.60 -4.92 1.00
C VAL A 409 -5.76 -3.69 0.65
N ARG A 410 -4.44 -3.83 0.45
CA ARG A 410 -3.57 -2.68 0.09
C ARG A 410 -4.00 -1.98 -1.20
N LEU A 411 -4.60 -2.71 -2.14
CA LEU A 411 -4.98 -2.17 -3.46
C LEU A 411 -6.26 -1.34 -3.42
N MET A 412 -6.97 -1.30 -2.29
CA MET A 412 -8.06 -0.37 -2.03
C MET A 412 -7.66 1.10 -2.24
N LEU A 413 -6.39 1.42 -1.94
CA LEU A 413 -5.80 2.73 -2.18
C LEU A 413 -5.87 3.13 -3.67
N THR A 414 -5.65 2.17 -4.58
CA THR A 414 -5.71 2.40 -6.02
C THR A 414 -7.12 2.39 -6.58
N LEU A 415 -8.11 1.83 -5.87
CA LEU A 415 -9.53 1.89 -6.25
C LEU A 415 -10.18 3.24 -5.86
N THR A 416 -9.76 3.83 -4.74
CA THR A 416 -10.35 5.06 -4.19
C THR A 416 -10.47 6.20 -5.22
N PRO A 417 -9.46 6.48 -6.08
CA PRO A 417 -9.57 7.54 -7.09
C PRO A 417 -10.72 7.35 -8.08
N VAL A 418 -10.88 6.15 -8.66
CA VAL A 418 -11.94 5.91 -9.66
C VAL A 418 -13.32 5.93 -9.03
N VAL A 419 -13.43 5.48 -7.78
CA VAL A 419 -14.68 5.57 -7.00
C VAL A 419 -15.09 7.02 -6.78
N CYS A 420 -14.15 7.89 -6.38
CA CYS A 420 -14.42 9.32 -6.18
C CYS A 420 -14.86 10.00 -7.49
N VAL A 421 -14.20 9.71 -8.62
CA VAL A 421 -14.55 10.27 -9.93
C VAL A 421 -15.94 9.80 -10.38
N ALA A 422 -16.20 8.48 -10.34
CA ALA A 422 -17.49 7.93 -10.79
C ALA A 422 -18.66 8.40 -9.90
N ALA A 423 -18.48 8.40 -8.58
CA ALA A 423 -19.49 8.91 -7.65
C ALA A 423 -19.75 10.41 -7.84
N ALA A 424 -18.72 11.19 -8.15
CA ALA A 424 -18.87 12.61 -8.46
C ALA A 424 -19.65 12.85 -9.75
N ILE A 425 -19.43 12.04 -10.79
CA ILE A 425 -20.22 12.09 -12.04
C ILE A 425 -21.69 11.82 -11.71
N ALA A 426 -21.99 10.75 -10.96
CA ALA A 426 -23.36 10.39 -10.59
C ALA A 426 -24.08 11.46 -9.75
N ILE A 427 -23.39 12.03 -8.75
CA ILE A 427 -23.98 13.12 -7.95
C ILE A 427 -24.16 14.37 -8.81
N SER A 428 -23.21 14.71 -9.67
CA SER A 428 -23.33 15.89 -10.52
C SER A 428 -24.50 15.79 -11.48
N THR A 429 -24.75 14.63 -12.08
CA THR A 429 -25.88 14.43 -12.99
C THR A 429 -27.22 14.51 -12.26
N LEU A 430 -27.28 13.98 -11.02
CA LEU A 430 -28.45 14.14 -10.16
C LEU A 430 -28.67 15.62 -9.81
N LEU A 431 -27.63 16.32 -9.37
CA LEU A 431 -27.71 17.74 -9.04
C LEU A 431 -28.12 18.57 -10.25
N ASP A 432 -27.49 18.39 -11.42
CA ASP A 432 -27.82 19.12 -12.63
C ASP A 432 -29.29 18.88 -13.07
N THR A 433 -29.81 17.66 -12.89
CA THR A 433 -31.22 17.33 -13.22
C THR A 433 -32.23 17.97 -12.26
N TYR A 434 -31.94 17.98 -10.95
CA TYR A 434 -32.89 18.41 -9.92
C TYR A 434 -32.74 19.89 -9.51
N LEU A 435 -31.58 20.52 -9.72
CA LEU A 435 -31.35 21.96 -9.48
C LEU A 435 -31.81 22.85 -10.63
N ASP A 436 -31.93 22.33 -11.86
CA ASP A 436 -32.39 23.14 -12.97
C ASP A 436 -33.86 23.56 -12.76
N THR A 437 -34.06 24.86 -12.57
CA THR A 437 -35.36 25.50 -12.32
C THR A 437 -36.17 25.74 -13.60
N LYS A 438 -35.61 25.43 -14.78
CA LYS A 438 -36.32 25.54 -16.05
C LYS A 438 -37.37 24.44 -16.17
N THR A 439 -38.61 24.76 -15.83
CA THR A 439 -39.79 24.02 -16.27
C THR A 439 -39.95 24.23 -17.78
N PRO A 440 -40.19 23.19 -18.61
CA PRO A 440 -40.63 23.43 -19.97
C PRO A 440 -41.92 24.25 -19.94
N SER A 441 -41.91 25.40 -20.62
CA SER A 441 -43.11 26.21 -20.86
C SER A 441 -44.10 25.41 -21.69
N GLU A 442 -45.37 25.40 -21.30
CA GLU A 442 -46.47 24.62 -21.92
C GLU A 442 -46.74 24.95 -23.41
N ASP A 443 -46.08 25.93 -24.00
CA ASP A 443 -46.35 26.41 -25.37
C ASP A 443 -45.66 25.64 -26.51
N GLN A 444 -44.82 24.63 -26.24
CA GLN A 444 -44.16 23.84 -27.32
C GLN A 444 -44.76 22.44 -27.56
N GLN A 445 -45.80 22.04 -26.84
CA GLN A 445 -46.45 20.72 -27.01
C GLN A 445 -47.68 20.72 -27.93
N SER A 446 -48.11 21.87 -28.47
CA SER A 446 -49.36 21.98 -29.23
C SER A 446 -49.23 21.90 -30.75
N THR A 447 -48.04 21.64 -31.33
CA THR A 447 -47.86 21.75 -32.79
C THR A 447 -47.43 20.49 -33.54
N GLU A 448 -47.14 19.34 -32.91
CA GLU A 448 -46.65 18.14 -33.64
C GLU A 448 -47.45 16.84 -33.41
N GLY A 449 -48.71 16.91 -32.95
CA GLY A 449 -49.43 15.71 -32.50
C GLY A 449 -50.86 15.52 -32.99
N SER A 450 -51.24 15.98 -34.18
CA SER A 450 -52.59 15.78 -34.74
C SER A 450 -52.61 14.69 -35.81
N GLU A 451 -52.32 13.43 -35.43
CA GLU A 451 -52.84 12.26 -36.15
C GLU A 451 -53.40 11.17 -35.24
N LYS A 452 -54.64 10.79 -35.56
CA LYS A 452 -55.58 9.90 -34.89
C LYS A 452 -55.00 8.55 -34.45
N LYS A 453 -55.19 8.17 -33.18
CA LYS A 453 -55.55 6.79 -32.80
C LYS A 453 -56.63 6.75 -31.71
N THR A 454 -57.54 5.83 -31.94
CA THR A 454 -58.86 5.59 -31.35
C THR A 454 -58.82 4.96 -29.96
N ALA A 455 -59.93 5.12 -29.24
CA ALA A 455 -60.14 4.84 -27.84
C ALA A 455 -59.93 3.37 -27.40
N LYS A 456 -59.34 3.21 -26.21
CA LYS A 456 -59.76 2.19 -25.23
C LYS A 456 -59.94 2.87 -23.87
N SER A 457 -61.13 2.69 -23.31
CA SER A 457 -61.54 3.18 -22.00
C SER A 457 -60.81 2.42 -20.90
N GLY A 458 -59.93 3.12 -20.19
CA GLY A 458 -59.35 2.72 -18.91
C GLY A 458 -59.14 3.99 -18.08
N LEU A 459 -59.63 3.98 -16.84
CA LEU A 459 -59.65 5.04 -15.82
C LEU A 459 -58.87 6.35 -16.15
N LYS A 460 -59.62 7.42 -16.48
CA LYS A 460 -59.14 8.81 -16.50
C LYS A 460 -58.99 9.40 -15.07
N SER A 461 -58.21 8.75 -14.21
CA SER A 461 -57.89 9.25 -12.85
C SER A 461 -56.39 9.27 -12.53
N THR A 462 -55.53 8.73 -13.41
CA THR A 462 -54.08 8.65 -13.19
C THR A 462 -53.26 9.46 -14.20
N SER A 463 -53.82 10.54 -14.76
CA SER A 463 -53.15 11.34 -15.81
C SER A 463 -52.60 12.69 -15.34
N LYS A 464 -52.41 12.88 -14.04
CA LYS A 464 -51.55 13.95 -13.50
C LYS A 464 -50.68 13.32 -12.40
N PRO A 465 -49.35 13.16 -12.60
CA PRO A 465 -48.51 12.75 -11.50
C PRO A 465 -48.51 13.88 -10.46
N LEU A 466 -49.27 13.72 -9.39
CA LEU A 466 -49.33 14.64 -8.24
C LEU A 466 -47.95 14.81 -7.57
N VAL A 467 -47.00 13.92 -7.87
CA VAL A 467 -45.58 14.06 -7.56
C VAL A 467 -44.76 13.72 -8.82
N GLY A 468 -44.83 14.60 -9.82
CA GLY A 468 -43.92 14.52 -10.98
C GLY A 468 -42.52 15.02 -10.63
N ILE A 469 -41.50 14.54 -11.36
CA ILE A 469 -40.09 15.01 -11.33
C ILE A 469 -39.96 16.55 -11.42
N TYR A 470 -41.02 17.22 -11.88
CA TYR A 470 -41.11 18.65 -12.08
C TYR A 470 -41.70 19.44 -10.90
N SER A 471 -42.24 18.78 -9.86
CA SER A 471 -42.73 19.47 -8.67
C SER A 471 -41.56 20.01 -7.85
N THR A 472 -41.60 21.30 -7.49
CA THR A 472 -40.61 21.97 -6.64
C THR A 472 -40.40 21.25 -5.30
N TRP A 473 -41.44 20.62 -4.75
CA TRP A 473 -41.34 19.79 -3.54
C TRP A 473 -40.46 18.56 -3.74
N SER A 474 -40.62 17.85 -4.86
CA SER A 474 -39.81 16.66 -5.18
C SER A 474 -38.34 17.01 -5.43
N LYS A 475 -38.09 18.13 -6.12
CA LYS A 475 -36.74 18.68 -6.34
C LYS A 475 -36.07 19.09 -5.02
N ALA A 476 -36.80 19.84 -4.18
CA ALA A 476 -36.30 20.25 -2.86
C ALA A 476 -36.01 19.05 -1.94
N LEU A 477 -36.88 18.04 -1.94
CA LEU A 477 -36.68 16.83 -1.16
C LEU A 477 -35.48 16.02 -1.63
N MET A 478 -35.26 15.89 -2.94
CA MET A 478 -34.10 15.18 -3.49
C MET A 478 -32.78 15.92 -3.26
N VAL A 479 -32.75 17.23 -3.48
CA VAL A 479 -31.56 18.05 -3.20
C VAL A 479 -31.27 18.08 -1.69
N GLY A 480 -32.31 18.19 -0.86
CA GLY A 480 -32.20 18.14 0.59
C GLY A 480 -31.67 16.80 1.10
N SER A 481 -32.18 15.67 0.58
CA SER A 481 -31.68 14.34 0.98
C SER A 481 -30.22 14.15 0.58
N LEU A 482 -29.83 14.59 -0.63
CA LEU A 482 -28.45 14.51 -1.10
C LEU A 482 -27.50 15.38 -0.26
N ALA A 483 -27.93 16.57 0.16
CA ALA A 483 -27.17 17.40 1.10
C ALA A 483 -26.97 16.71 2.46
N VAL A 484 -28.01 16.03 2.98
CA VAL A 484 -27.89 15.23 4.22
C VAL A 484 -26.91 14.08 4.06
N TYR A 485 -26.94 13.34 2.94
CA TYR A 485 -25.97 12.27 2.66
C TYR A 485 -24.53 12.80 2.56
N LEU A 486 -24.32 13.97 1.94
CA LEU A 486 -23.01 14.62 1.91
C LEU A 486 -22.52 15.00 3.31
N LEU A 487 -23.39 15.50 4.19
CA LEU A 487 -23.05 15.80 5.57
C LEU A 487 -22.70 14.53 6.37
N ILE A 488 -23.50 13.46 6.23
CA ILE A 488 -23.21 12.16 6.84
C ILE A 488 -21.87 11.61 6.35
N PHE A 489 -21.57 11.77 5.06
CA PHE A 489 -20.29 11.37 4.50
C PHE A 489 -19.12 12.12 5.16
N VAL A 490 -19.19 13.45 5.31
CA VAL A 490 -18.16 14.23 5.99
C VAL A 490 -18.00 13.80 7.45
N LEU A 491 -19.11 13.57 8.17
CA LEU A 491 -19.08 13.10 9.56
C LEU A 491 -18.44 11.72 9.68
N HIS A 492 -18.81 10.77 8.81
CA HIS A 492 -18.21 9.44 8.75
C HIS A 492 -16.72 9.51 8.46
N CYS A 493 -16.31 10.26 7.44
CA CYS A 493 -14.91 10.40 7.06
C CYS A 493 -14.06 10.97 8.20
N THR A 494 -14.59 12.00 8.89
CA THR A 494 -13.92 12.60 10.04
C THR A 494 -13.83 11.64 11.22
N TRP A 495 -14.90 10.90 11.51
CA TRP A 495 -14.93 9.92 12.60
C TRP A 495 -13.98 8.75 12.35
N VAL A 496 -13.97 8.17 11.15
CA VAL A 496 -13.06 7.08 10.77
C VAL A 496 -11.61 7.55 10.84
N THR A 497 -11.32 8.71 10.28
CA THR A 497 -9.97 9.27 10.30
C THR A 497 -9.49 9.50 11.74
N SER A 498 -10.32 10.12 12.56
CA SER A 498 -10.05 10.40 13.97
C SER A 498 -9.79 9.13 14.78
N ASN A 499 -10.60 8.09 14.62
CA ASN A 499 -10.64 6.97 15.58
C ASN A 499 -9.88 5.74 15.12
N ALA A 500 -9.78 5.49 13.81
CA ALA A 500 -9.15 4.28 13.28
C ALA A 500 -7.77 4.55 12.67
N TYR A 501 -7.64 5.57 11.81
CA TYR A 501 -6.41 5.80 11.05
C TYR A 501 -5.40 6.75 11.73
N SER A 502 -5.82 7.52 12.73
CA SER A 502 -4.95 8.47 13.45
C SER A 502 -4.34 7.89 14.72
N SER A 503 -3.80 6.67 14.67
CA SER A 503 -3.09 6.04 15.79
C SER A 503 -1.62 5.79 15.44
N PRO A 504 -0.65 6.28 16.24
CA PRO A 504 0.76 5.94 16.06
C PRO A 504 1.00 4.47 16.39
N SER A 505 1.95 3.84 15.69
CA SER A 505 2.41 2.47 15.97
C SER A 505 3.57 2.41 16.96
N VAL A 506 4.28 3.54 17.14
CA VAL A 506 5.45 3.66 18.03
C VAL A 506 5.02 3.80 19.49
N VAL A 507 3.93 4.55 19.69
CA VAL A 507 3.41 4.92 21.00
C VAL A 507 2.05 4.25 21.15
N LEU A 508 1.90 3.43 22.18
CA LEU A 508 0.65 2.73 22.44
C LEU A 508 -0.19 3.56 23.41
N ALA A 509 -1.40 3.94 22.99
CA ALA A 509 -2.33 4.64 23.87
C ALA A 509 -3.26 3.63 24.53
N SER A 510 -3.21 3.54 25.86
CA SER A 510 -4.20 2.82 26.66
C SER A 510 -5.15 3.81 27.32
N ARG A 511 -6.41 3.39 27.51
CA ARG A 511 -7.41 4.21 28.19
C ARG A 511 -7.70 3.60 29.55
N MET A 512 -7.47 4.37 30.60
CA MET A 512 -7.73 3.96 31.97
C MET A 512 -9.24 3.99 32.25
N PRO A 513 -9.74 3.27 33.28
CA PRO A 513 -11.17 3.26 33.62
C PRO A 513 -11.76 4.63 33.96
N ASP A 514 -10.93 5.59 34.37
CA ASP A 514 -11.28 6.99 34.63
C ASP A 514 -11.42 7.83 33.35
N GLY A 515 -11.14 7.25 32.18
CA GLY A 515 -11.18 7.91 30.88
C GLY A 515 -9.91 8.66 30.50
N SER A 516 -8.90 8.72 31.38
CA SER A 516 -7.59 9.31 31.09
C SER A 516 -6.81 8.44 30.09
N GLN A 517 -6.00 9.09 29.26
CA GLN A 517 -5.11 8.40 28.32
C GLN A 517 -3.76 8.17 28.99
N HIS A 518 -3.37 6.91 29.13
CA HIS A 518 -2.02 6.52 29.55
C HIS A 518 -1.22 6.14 28.31
N ILE A 519 -0.11 6.82 28.10
CA ILE A 519 0.76 6.62 26.95
C ILE A 519 1.86 5.65 27.34
N ILE A 520 2.01 4.57 26.57
CA ILE A 520 3.04 3.54 26.75
C ILE A 520 4.07 3.72 25.64
N ASP A 521 5.33 3.85 26.03
CA ASP A 521 6.43 4.24 25.15
C ASP A 521 7.67 3.33 25.24
N ASP A 522 7.44 2.06 25.59
CA ASP A 522 8.45 1.03 25.75
C ASP A 522 9.33 0.84 24.50
N TYR A 523 8.78 1.07 23.29
CA TYR A 523 9.55 1.02 22.04
C TYR A 523 10.67 2.04 22.00
N ARG A 524 10.36 3.31 22.26
CA ARG A 524 11.38 4.37 22.24
C ARG A 524 12.35 4.20 23.40
N GLU A 525 11.87 3.82 24.57
CA GLU A 525 12.70 3.53 25.75
C GLU A 525 13.78 2.49 25.42
N ALA A 526 13.38 1.32 24.91
CA ALA A 526 14.29 0.22 24.62
C ALA A 526 15.26 0.56 23.47
N TYR A 527 14.78 1.21 22.40
CA TYR A 527 15.65 1.62 21.31
C TYR A 527 16.65 2.72 21.72
N GLN A 528 16.26 3.63 22.61
CA GLN A 528 17.18 4.63 23.18
C GLN A 528 18.23 3.98 24.08
N TRP A 529 17.83 3.03 24.92
CA TRP A 529 18.77 2.25 25.73
C TRP A 529 19.79 1.55 24.82
N LEU A 530 19.32 0.91 23.74
CA LEU A 530 20.19 0.23 22.79
C LEU A 530 21.17 1.21 22.12
N ARG A 531 20.72 2.42 21.80
CA ARG A 531 21.56 3.46 21.19
C ARG A 531 22.63 4.03 22.12
N GLN A 532 22.34 4.17 23.40
CA GLN A 532 23.25 4.85 24.36
C GLN A 532 24.16 3.87 25.09
N ASN A 533 23.72 2.63 25.32
CA ASN A 533 24.38 1.70 26.24
C ASN A 533 25.08 0.53 25.56
N THR A 534 24.99 0.41 24.23
CA THR A 534 25.70 -0.63 23.45
C THR A 534 26.78 -0.02 22.57
N LYS A 535 27.77 -0.83 22.17
CA LYS A 535 28.79 -0.40 21.19
C LYS A 535 28.14 -0.04 19.86
N GLU A 536 28.71 0.91 19.12
CA GLU A 536 28.15 1.36 17.83
C GLU A 536 28.10 0.25 16.78
N ASP A 537 29.00 -0.72 16.87
CA ASP A 537 29.09 -1.88 15.98
C ASP A 537 28.33 -3.11 16.52
N ALA A 538 27.54 -2.96 17.59
CA ALA A 538 26.81 -4.08 18.18
C ALA A 538 25.70 -4.59 17.24
N LYS A 539 25.73 -5.88 16.91
CA LYS A 539 24.80 -6.48 15.94
C LYS A 539 23.54 -7.00 16.63
N ILE A 540 22.39 -6.55 16.14
CA ILE A 540 21.08 -6.83 16.74
C ILE A 540 20.33 -7.83 15.88
N MET A 541 19.91 -8.93 16.50
CA MET A 541 19.02 -9.91 15.91
C MET A 541 17.59 -9.68 16.42
N SER A 542 16.66 -9.45 15.50
CA SER A 542 15.23 -9.33 15.76
C SER A 542 14.45 -10.03 14.65
N TRP A 543 13.12 -10.15 14.81
CA TRP A 543 12.28 -10.47 13.68
C TRP A 543 12.33 -9.34 12.61
N TRP A 544 12.04 -9.69 11.36
CA TRP A 544 12.25 -8.78 10.22
C TRP A 544 11.41 -7.50 10.33
N ASP A 545 10.19 -7.59 10.87
CA ASP A 545 9.24 -6.47 11.09
C ASP A 545 9.86 -5.20 11.71
N TYR A 546 10.84 -5.39 12.59
CA TYR A 546 11.42 -4.31 13.42
C TYR A 546 12.72 -3.75 12.85
N GLY A 547 13.26 -4.32 11.76
CA GLY A 547 14.58 -3.98 11.24
C GLY A 547 14.76 -2.49 10.93
N TYR A 548 13.79 -1.90 10.22
CA TYR A 548 13.81 -0.46 9.89
C TYR A 548 13.71 0.44 11.13
N GLN A 549 12.92 0.04 12.15
CA GLN A 549 12.81 0.81 13.39
C GLN A 549 14.11 0.79 14.19
N ILE A 550 14.77 -0.38 14.29
CA ILE A 550 16.06 -0.50 14.97
C ILE A 550 17.12 0.34 14.23
N GLY A 551 17.21 0.23 12.91
CA GLY A 551 18.14 1.03 12.11
C GLY A 551 17.85 2.53 12.14
N GLY A 552 16.58 2.93 12.29
CA GLY A 552 16.15 4.34 12.33
C GLY A 552 16.28 5.00 13.71
N MET A 553 15.86 4.31 14.78
CA MET A 553 15.82 4.85 16.15
C MET A 553 17.06 4.49 16.97
N ALA A 554 17.41 3.20 16.99
CA ALA A 554 18.53 2.69 17.78
C ALA A 554 19.89 2.94 17.11
N ASP A 555 19.89 3.12 15.78
CA ASP A 555 21.09 3.34 14.95
C ASP A 555 22.14 2.25 15.21
N ARG A 556 21.72 0.99 15.08
CA ARG A 556 22.56 -0.21 15.23
C ARG A 556 22.43 -1.16 14.05
N PRO A 557 23.49 -1.92 13.72
CA PRO A 557 23.44 -2.93 12.68
C PRO A 557 22.39 -4.01 12.93
N THR A 558 21.60 -4.35 11.90
CA THR A 558 20.58 -5.42 11.95
C THR A 558 20.91 -6.57 11.01
N LEU A 559 20.55 -7.80 11.43
CA LEU A 559 20.74 -9.00 10.62
C LEU A 559 19.72 -9.13 9.49
N VAL A 560 18.45 -8.84 9.78
CA VAL A 560 17.33 -8.95 8.85
C VAL A 560 16.50 -7.67 8.88
N ASP A 561 15.76 -7.44 7.81
CA ASP A 561 15.05 -6.18 7.60
C ASP A 561 13.75 -6.34 6.81
N ASN A 562 12.90 -5.31 6.84
CA ASN A 562 11.55 -5.29 6.25
C ASN A 562 11.52 -5.47 4.73
N ASN A 563 12.62 -5.25 4.01
CA ASN A 563 12.64 -5.40 2.56
C ASN A 563 12.46 -6.86 2.09
N THR A 564 12.73 -7.84 2.96
CA THR A 564 12.57 -9.29 2.69
C THR A 564 13.16 -9.82 1.37
N TRP A 565 14.28 -9.25 0.91
CA TRP A 565 14.86 -9.63 -0.40
C TRP A 565 15.60 -10.98 -0.38
N ASN A 566 16.11 -11.42 0.78
CA ASN A 566 16.78 -12.71 0.95
C ASN A 566 16.03 -13.59 1.96
N ASN A 567 15.22 -14.50 1.44
CA ASN A 567 14.38 -15.42 2.23
C ASN A 567 15.21 -16.39 3.08
N THR A 568 16.36 -16.83 2.59
CA THR A 568 17.23 -17.79 3.31
C THR A 568 17.78 -17.18 4.59
N HIS A 569 18.15 -15.90 4.55
CA HIS A 569 18.65 -15.21 5.73
C HIS A 569 17.56 -15.01 6.78
N ILE A 570 16.34 -14.63 6.37
CA ILE A 570 15.18 -14.51 7.27
C ILE A 570 14.82 -15.86 7.89
N ALA A 571 14.81 -16.92 7.08
CA ALA A 571 14.56 -18.26 7.56
C ALA A 571 15.63 -18.69 8.58
N THR A 572 16.89 -18.28 8.42
CA THR A 572 17.97 -18.57 9.39
C THR A 572 17.66 -17.93 10.74
N VAL A 573 17.17 -16.69 10.76
CA VAL A 573 16.68 -16.03 11.97
C VAL A 573 15.47 -16.76 12.54
N GLY A 574 14.50 -17.15 11.70
CA GLY A 574 13.33 -17.94 12.12
C GLY A 574 13.71 -19.29 12.75
N LYS A 575 14.71 -19.97 12.18
CA LYS A 575 15.28 -21.22 12.70
C LYS A 575 15.93 -21.01 14.06
N ALA A 576 16.76 -19.98 14.20
CA ALA A 576 17.39 -19.66 15.49
C ALA A 576 16.34 -19.29 16.56
N MET A 577 15.27 -18.59 16.21
CA MET A 577 14.19 -18.23 17.15
C MET A 577 13.31 -19.44 17.55
N SER A 578 13.10 -20.39 16.64
CA SER A 578 12.22 -21.55 16.87
C SER A 578 12.92 -22.80 17.42
N SER A 579 14.26 -22.85 17.36
CA SER A 579 15.05 -24.00 17.82
C SER A 579 15.41 -23.92 19.32
N ARG A 580 16.00 -24.99 19.84
CA ARG A 580 16.57 -25.05 21.20
C ARG A 580 17.84 -24.22 21.29
N GLU A 581 18.18 -23.74 22.50
CA GLU A 581 19.42 -22.98 22.78
C GLU A 581 20.70 -23.62 22.20
N GLU A 582 20.81 -24.96 22.25
CA GLU A 582 21.96 -25.72 21.73
C GLU A 582 22.17 -25.54 20.22
N VAL A 583 21.09 -25.33 19.46
CA VAL A 583 21.12 -25.14 18.00
C VAL A 583 21.17 -23.64 17.68
N SER A 584 20.42 -22.83 18.42
CA SER A 584 20.34 -21.39 18.18
C SER A 584 21.65 -20.66 18.50
N TYR A 585 22.38 -21.07 19.55
CA TYR A 585 23.61 -20.40 19.97
C TYR A 585 24.73 -20.46 18.91
N PRO A 586 25.04 -21.63 18.31
CA PRO A 586 25.97 -21.70 17.17
C PRO A 586 25.57 -20.79 16.01
N ILE A 587 24.28 -20.73 15.65
CA ILE A 587 23.80 -19.87 14.54
C ILE A 587 24.03 -18.40 14.87
N MET A 588 23.67 -17.95 16.08
CA MET A 588 23.90 -16.57 16.50
C MET A 588 25.38 -16.20 16.50
N ARG A 589 26.27 -17.10 16.92
CA ARG A 589 27.72 -16.87 16.89
C ARG A 589 28.30 -16.84 15.48
N GLN A 590 27.81 -17.68 14.56
CA GLN A 590 28.21 -17.65 13.15
C GLN A 590 27.89 -16.33 12.47
N HIS A 591 26.83 -15.65 12.91
CA HIS A 591 26.42 -14.34 12.41
C HIS A 591 26.86 -13.18 13.31
N GLU A 592 27.77 -13.41 14.26
CA GLU A 592 28.34 -12.40 15.15
C GLU A 592 27.28 -11.57 15.90
N VAL A 593 26.18 -12.21 16.32
CA VAL A 593 25.10 -11.54 17.06
C VAL A 593 25.53 -11.22 18.48
N ASP A 594 25.42 -9.95 18.87
CA ASP A 594 25.70 -9.47 20.23
C ASP A 594 24.43 -9.43 21.09
N TYR A 595 23.34 -8.92 20.52
CA TYR A 595 22.07 -8.75 21.23
C TYR A 595 20.90 -9.32 20.42
N VAL A 596 19.90 -9.83 21.15
CA VAL A 596 18.64 -10.34 20.62
C VAL A 596 17.50 -9.51 21.20
N LEU A 597 16.65 -8.96 20.34
CA LEU A 597 15.47 -8.19 20.72
C LEU A 597 14.21 -9.00 20.45
N VAL A 598 13.33 -9.08 21.46
CA VAL A 598 12.04 -9.77 21.39
C VAL A 598 10.94 -8.87 21.92
N VAL A 599 9.80 -8.86 21.22
CA VAL A 599 8.59 -8.15 21.66
C VAL A 599 7.66 -9.13 22.39
N PHE A 600 7.33 -8.80 23.64
CA PHE A 600 6.50 -9.62 24.52
C PHE A 600 5.28 -8.84 25.05
N GLY A 601 4.08 -9.23 24.64
CA GLY A 601 2.85 -8.50 24.97
C GLY A 601 2.06 -9.05 26.17
N GLY A 602 2.59 -10.06 26.87
CA GLY A 602 1.80 -10.88 27.81
C GLY A 602 1.35 -10.15 29.08
N LEU A 603 2.05 -9.10 29.51
CA LEU A 603 1.70 -8.37 30.74
C LEU A 603 0.53 -7.40 30.55
N LEU A 604 0.57 -6.57 29.51
CA LEU A 604 -0.45 -5.55 29.24
C LEU A 604 -1.62 -6.07 28.42
N GLY A 605 -1.41 -7.13 27.67
CA GLY A 605 -2.35 -7.49 26.65
C GLY A 605 -2.08 -6.75 25.32
N TYR A 606 -0.84 -6.80 24.82
CA TYR A 606 -0.50 -6.36 23.45
C TYR A 606 -0.56 -7.50 22.41
N SER A 607 -1.42 -7.38 21.40
CA SER A 607 -1.64 -8.45 20.40
C SER A 607 -0.52 -8.64 19.39
N GLY A 608 0.27 -7.59 19.11
CA GLY A 608 1.30 -7.58 18.08
C GLY A 608 2.65 -8.17 18.49
N ASP A 609 2.67 -9.09 19.45
CA ASP A 609 3.90 -9.64 19.99
C ASP A 609 4.45 -10.85 19.21
N ASP A 610 5.70 -11.22 19.50
CA ASP A 610 6.41 -12.23 18.73
C ASP A 610 5.88 -13.65 18.98
N ILE A 611 5.18 -13.90 20.10
CA ILE A 611 4.56 -15.21 20.38
C ILE A 611 3.37 -15.48 19.45
N ASN A 612 2.60 -14.45 19.10
CA ASN A 612 1.52 -14.59 18.11
C ASN A 612 2.06 -14.73 16.68
N LYS A 613 3.21 -14.10 16.39
CA LYS A 613 3.90 -14.20 15.09
C LYS A 613 4.75 -15.46 14.95
N PHE A 614 5.04 -16.14 16.05
CA PHE A 614 6.00 -17.25 16.13
C PHE A 614 5.74 -18.35 15.09
N LEU A 615 4.47 -18.68 14.82
CA LEU A 615 4.12 -19.72 13.85
C LEU A 615 4.58 -19.36 12.42
N TRP A 616 4.62 -18.08 12.06
CA TRP A 616 5.20 -17.63 10.79
C TRP A 616 6.71 -17.84 10.75
N MET A 617 7.42 -17.61 11.86
CA MET A 617 8.86 -17.89 11.96
C MET A 617 9.15 -19.37 11.70
N VAL A 618 8.31 -20.24 12.27
CA VAL A 618 8.39 -21.71 12.09
C VAL A 618 8.12 -22.09 10.63
N ARG A 619 7.05 -21.59 10.01
CA ARG A 619 6.71 -21.91 8.60
C ARG A 619 7.78 -21.45 7.60
N ILE A 620 8.35 -20.26 7.83
CA ILE A 620 9.41 -19.73 6.97
C ILE A 620 10.69 -20.56 7.12
N ALA A 621 11.02 -21.00 8.34
CA ALA A 621 12.15 -21.89 8.59
C ALA A 621 11.93 -23.29 8.01
N GLU A 622 10.74 -23.89 8.20
CA GLU A 622 10.38 -25.22 7.66
C GLU A 622 10.43 -25.26 6.13
N GLY A 623 10.07 -24.16 5.46
CA GLY A 623 10.17 -24.07 4.00
C GLY A 623 11.58 -24.24 3.43
N ILE A 624 12.62 -24.03 4.25
CA ILE A 624 14.04 -24.17 3.84
C ILE A 624 14.72 -25.36 4.53
N TRP A 625 14.43 -25.61 5.82
CA TRP A 625 14.96 -26.73 6.59
C TRP A 625 13.84 -27.62 7.16
N PRO A 626 13.14 -28.39 6.30
CA PRO A 626 12.00 -29.22 6.72
C PRO A 626 12.41 -30.36 7.67
N ASP A 627 13.66 -30.83 7.58
CA ASP A 627 14.17 -31.94 8.42
C ASP A 627 14.52 -31.49 9.84
N GLU A 628 14.74 -30.20 10.05
CA GLU A 628 15.18 -29.66 11.35
C GLU A 628 14.05 -28.96 12.12
N VAL A 629 13.17 -28.26 11.40
CA VAL A 629 12.05 -27.50 11.98
C VAL A 629 10.76 -27.98 11.32
N SER A 630 9.80 -28.44 12.13
CA SER A 630 8.48 -28.85 11.66
C SER A 630 7.36 -28.16 12.43
N GLU A 631 6.41 -27.54 11.73
CA GLU A 631 5.26 -26.86 12.32
C GLU A 631 4.46 -27.78 13.24
N ARG A 632 4.27 -29.05 12.85
CA ARG A 632 3.46 -30.01 13.63
C ARG A 632 4.01 -30.25 15.04
N SER A 633 5.31 -30.09 15.25
CA SER A 633 5.97 -30.33 16.56
C SER A 633 5.61 -29.29 17.64
N PHE A 634 5.10 -28.13 17.23
CA PHE A 634 4.66 -27.05 18.14
C PHE A 634 3.20 -27.18 18.56
N PHE A 635 2.43 -28.07 17.93
CA PHE A 635 1.04 -28.34 18.28
C PHE A 635 0.91 -29.51 19.24
N THR A 636 -0.05 -29.44 20.15
CA THR A 636 -0.42 -30.58 21.00
C THR A 636 -0.89 -31.76 20.13
N PRO A 637 -0.95 -33.00 20.65
CA PRO A 637 -1.50 -34.13 19.91
C PRO A 637 -2.90 -33.88 19.34
N ARG A 638 -3.69 -33.03 20.02
CA ARG A 638 -5.03 -32.58 19.60
C ARG A 638 -5.03 -31.50 18.50
N GLY A 639 -3.87 -30.92 18.19
CA GLY A 639 -3.74 -29.85 17.19
C GLY A 639 -3.93 -28.44 17.74
N GLU A 640 -3.85 -28.24 19.06
CA GLU A 640 -3.98 -26.93 19.69
C GLU A 640 -2.61 -26.25 19.83
N TYR A 641 -2.54 -24.93 19.60
CA TYR A 641 -1.37 -24.11 19.88
C TYR A 641 -1.51 -23.50 21.28
N ARG A 642 -0.71 -23.98 22.24
CA ARG A 642 -0.80 -23.59 23.66
C ARG A 642 0.56 -23.18 24.21
N VAL A 643 0.53 -22.32 25.23
CA VAL A 643 1.71 -21.76 25.93
C VAL A 643 1.75 -22.14 27.42
N ASP A 644 0.72 -22.81 27.90
CA ASP A 644 0.53 -23.21 29.30
C ASP A 644 1.25 -24.52 29.66
N GLY A 645 0.89 -25.10 30.81
CA GLY A 645 1.39 -26.40 31.25
C GLY A 645 1.19 -27.54 30.25
N GLU A 646 0.23 -27.45 29.33
CA GLU A 646 -0.05 -28.46 28.30
C GLU A 646 0.68 -28.20 26.98
N ALA A 647 1.45 -27.11 26.87
CA ALA A 647 2.29 -26.84 25.70
C ALA A 647 3.31 -27.98 25.47
N THR A 648 3.65 -28.22 24.20
CA THR A 648 4.60 -29.26 23.82
C THR A 648 5.99 -28.99 24.39
N GLU A 649 6.77 -30.05 24.59
CA GLU A 649 8.16 -29.89 25.02
C GLU A 649 8.98 -29.09 24.00
N THR A 650 8.67 -29.20 22.71
CA THR A 650 9.31 -28.40 21.65
C THR A 650 9.04 -26.91 21.85
N MET A 651 7.78 -26.53 22.10
CA MET A 651 7.41 -25.13 22.36
C MET A 651 8.11 -24.59 23.61
N LYS A 652 8.04 -25.32 24.74
CA LYS A 652 8.66 -24.92 26.01
C LYS A 652 10.19 -24.79 25.95
N ASN A 653 10.83 -25.60 25.10
CA ASN A 653 12.27 -25.58 24.92
C ASN A 653 12.74 -24.66 23.79
N SER A 654 11.84 -24.08 23.02
CA SER A 654 12.18 -23.12 21.97
C SER A 654 12.82 -21.87 22.57
N LEU A 655 13.77 -21.28 21.84
CA LEU A 655 14.46 -20.08 22.30
C LEU A 655 13.48 -18.92 22.49
N MET A 656 12.56 -18.71 21.55
CA MET A 656 11.53 -17.67 21.64
C MET A 656 10.69 -17.78 22.92
N TYR A 657 10.18 -18.97 23.25
CA TYR A 657 9.40 -19.17 24.47
C TYR A 657 10.22 -18.84 25.73
N LYS A 658 11.47 -19.34 25.78
CA LYS A 658 12.33 -19.10 26.94
C LYS A 658 12.70 -17.64 27.11
N MET A 659 12.99 -16.92 26.03
CA MET A 659 13.25 -15.48 26.06
C MET A 659 12.02 -14.71 26.53
N SER A 660 10.88 -14.88 25.87
CA SER A 660 9.67 -14.11 26.18
C SER A 660 9.18 -14.31 27.63
N TYR A 661 9.22 -15.53 28.15
CA TYR A 661 8.70 -15.84 29.50
C TYR A 661 9.78 -15.92 30.60
N TYR A 662 11.03 -15.55 30.32
CA TYR A 662 12.10 -15.54 31.34
C TYR A 662 11.72 -14.62 32.52
N ASN A 663 11.86 -15.10 33.76
CA ASN A 663 11.49 -14.37 35.00
C ASN A 663 10.03 -13.87 35.11
N PHE A 664 9.16 -14.17 34.14
CA PHE A 664 7.79 -13.67 34.15
C PHE A 664 6.96 -14.21 35.33
N ASN A 665 7.24 -15.46 35.74
CA ASN A 665 6.59 -16.07 36.90
C ASN A 665 6.87 -15.34 38.21
N ASN A 666 7.99 -14.63 38.33
CA ASN A 666 8.39 -13.94 39.56
C ASN A 666 7.59 -12.65 39.78
N LEU A 667 6.91 -12.13 38.75
CA LEU A 667 6.04 -10.95 38.86
C LEU A 667 4.74 -11.24 39.60
N PHE A 668 4.32 -12.50 39.62
CA PHE A 668 3.04 -12.92 40.19
C PHE A 668 3.26 -13.78 41.43
N PRO A 669 2.27 -13.88 42.34
CA PRO A 669 2.29 -14.90 43.37
C PRO A 669 2.49 -16.30 42.77
N PRO A 670 3.12 -17.24 43.50
CA PRO A 670 3.43 -18.58 43.00
C PRO A 670 2.21 -19.25 42.35
N GLY A 671 2.42 -19.73 41.12
CA GLY A 671 1.39 -20.36 40.32
C GLY A 671 0.36 -19.41 39.72
N GLN A 672 0.34 -18.10 39.99
CA GLN A 672 -0.68 -17.18 39.45
C GLN A 672 -0.23 -16.40 38.21
N ALA A 673 0.87 -16.81 37.57
CA ALA A 673 1.34 -16.18 36.34
C ALA A 673 0.34 -16.41 35.20
N VAL A 674 -0.24 -15.32 34.69
CA VAL A 674 -1.22 -15.35 33.60
C VAL A 674 -0.72 -14.47 32.46
N ASP A 675 -0.70 -15.04 31.27
CA ASP A 675 -0.51 -14.28 30.03
C ASP A 675 -1.85 -13.65 29.64
N ARG A 676 -1.94 -12.31 29.69
CA ARG A 676 -3.17 -11.56 29.40
C ARG A 676 -3.56 -11.59 27.93
N MET A 677 -2.63 -11.88 27.02
CA MET A 677 -2.97 -11.99 25.61
C MET A 677 -3.54 -13.33 25.23
N ARG A 678 -2.85 -14.40 25.61
CA ARG A 678 -3.33 -15.76 25.34
C ARG A 678 -4.41 -16.22 26.32
N GLN A 679 -4.67 -15.44 27.38
CA GLN A 679 -5.61 -15.79 28.45
C GLN A 679 -5.31 -17.18 29.04
N ALA A 680 -4.02 -17.47 29.19
CA ALA A 680 -3.51 -18.78 29.57
C ALA A 680 -2.65 -18.67 30.83
N ARG A 681 -2.82 -19.64 31.74
CA ARG A 681 -2.02 -19.74 32.97
C ARG A 681 -0.71 -20.45 32.67
N LEU A 682 0.40 -19.82 33.00
CA LEU A 682 1.72 -20.35 32.70
C LEU A 682 2.10 -21.49 33.68
N PRO A 683 3.05 -22.37 33.29
CA PRO A 683 3.60 -23.39 34.18
C PRO A 683 4.14 -22.79 35.48
N GLU A 684 4.09 -23.52 36.60
CA GLU A 684 4.58 -23.01 37.90
C GLU A 684 6.08 -22.69 37.89
N VAL A 685 6.87 -23.51 37.20
CA VAL A 685 8.32 -23.31 37.03
C VAL A 685 8.57 -22.58 35.71
N GLY A 686 9.14 -21.38 35.80
CA GLY A 686 9.48 -20.57 34.64
C GLY A 686 10.66 -21.13 33.84
N PRO A 687 10.81 -20.75 32.56
CA PRO A 687 11.94 -21.17 31.75
C PRO A 687 13.24 -20.54 32.26
N THR A 688 14.36 -21.24 32.06
CA THR A 688 15.69 -20.71 32.37
C THR A 688 16.54 -20.65 31.12
N LEU A 689 17.28 -19.55 30.95
CA LEU A 689 18.25 -19.34 29.88
C LEU A 689 19.67 -19.68 30.35
N SER A 690 20.47 -20.31 29.50
CA SER A 690 21.86 -20.69 29.77
C SER A 690 22.82 -19.91 28.88
N THR A 691 22.48 -19.76 27.59
CA THR A 691 23.35 -19.17 26.56
C THR A 691 23.26 -17.65 26.44
N MET A 692 22.28 -17.02 27.10
CA MET A 692 22.05 -15.58 27.07
C MET A 692 21.83 -15.02 28.47
N GLU A 693 22.03 -13.71 28.61
CA GLU A 693 21.73 -12.93 29.81
C GLU A 693 20.73 -11.81 29.47
N GLU A 694 19.80 -11.53 30.39
CA GLU A 694 18.87 -10.40 30.25
C GLU A 694 19.64 -9.10 30.43
N ALA A 695 19.65 -8.25 29.40
CA ALA A 695 20.40 -7.00 29.41
C ALA A 695 19.50 -5.79 29.72
N PHE A 696 18.26 -5.80 29.19
CA PHE A 696 17.26 -4.77 29.43
C PHE A 696 15.85 -5.33 29.22
N THR A 697 14.90 -4.87 30.04
CA THR A 697 13.47 -5.11 29.87
C THR A 697 12.76 -3.80 30.15
N SER A 698 11.87 -3.38 29.24
CA SER A 698 11.13 -2.11 29.34
C SER A 698 10.17 -2.09 30.54
N GLU A 699 9.70 -0.90 30.93
CA GLU A 699 8.84 -0.73 32.11
C GLU A 699 7.63 -1.68 32.12
N ASN A 700 6.94 -1.79 30.98
CA ASN A 700 5.75 -2.64 30.85
C ASN A 700 6.04 -4.01 30.22
N TRP A 701 7.32 -4.40 30.17
CA TRP A 701 7.80 -5.67 29.62
C TRP A 701 7.44 -5.91 28.15
N ILE A 702 7.13 -4.85 27.38
CA ILE A 702 6.85 -4.96 25.94
C ILE A 702 8.10 -5.37 25.15
N ILE A 703 9.26 -4.80 25.48
CA ILE A 703 10.51 -5.11 24.79
C ILE A 703 11.50 -5.70 25.76
N ARG A 704 12.11 -6.80 25.34
CA ARG A 704 13.14 -7.51 26.07
C ARG A 704 14.37 -7.65 25.20
N ILE A 705 15.51 -7.26 25.76
CA ILE A 705 16.81 -7.29 25.09
C ILE A 705 17.71 -8.26 25.86
N TYR A 706 18.16 -9.29 25.16
CA TYR A 706 19.08 -10.29 25.67
C TYR A 706 20.45 -10.08 25.06
N LYS A 707 21.50 -10.27 25.85
CA LYS A 707 22.88 -10.30 25.37
C LYS A 707 23.34 -11.75 25.23
N VAL A 708 23.94 -12.06 24.09
CA VAL A 708 24.50 -13.37 23.81
C VAL A 708 25.80 -13.53 24.60
N LYS A 709 25.95 -14.61 25.37
CA LYS A 709 27.17 -14.83 26.16
C LYS A 709 28.34 -15.22 25.27
N ASP A 710 29.53 -14.81 25.68
CA ASP A 710 30.77 -15.32 25.10
C ASP A 710 30.99 -16.80 25.42
N LEU A 711 31.93 -17.43 24.73
CA LEU A 711 32.30 -18.83 25.02
C LEU A 711 32.78 -18.94 26.47
N ASP A 712 32.41 -20.03 27.14
CA ASP A 712 32.91 -20.28 28.49
C ASP A 712 34.45 -20.33 28.46
N ASN A 713 35.09 -19.66 29.42
CA ASN A 713 36.55 -19.55 29.49
C ASN A 713 37.24 -20.93 29.57
N LEU A 714 36.52 -21.96 30.02
CA LEU A 714 36.99 -23.34 30.15
C LEU A 714 36.58 -24.24 28.97
N GLY A 715 35.95 -23.67 27.93
CA GLY A 715 35.48 -24.40 26.74
C GLY A 715 34.37 -25.40 27.04
N ARG A 716 33.63 -25.24 28.15
CA ARG A 716 32.46 -26.09 28.47
C ARG A 716 31.25 -25.57 27.71
N ASP A 717 30.31 -26.47 27.46
CA ASP A 717 28.99 -26.08 26.97
C ASP A 717 28.23 -25.28 28.03
N HIS A 718 27.51 -24.23 27.61
CA HIS A 718 26.83 -23.27 28.48
C HIS A 718 25.75 -23.92 29.35
N ILE A 719 25.07 -24.95 28.85
CA ILE A 719 24.08 -25.70 29.63
C ILE A 719 24.77 -26.49 30.73
N SER A 720 25.93 -27.08 30.43
CA SER A 720 26.75 -27.79 31.41
C SER A 720 27.29 -26.85 32.49
N ALA A 721 27.70 -25.64 32.10
CA ALA A 721 28.15 -24.60 33.03
C ALA A 721 26.99 -24.12 33.93
N ALA A 722 25.84 -23.77 33.35
CA ALA A 722 24.67 -23.34 34.10
C ALA A 722 24.13 -24.44 35.04
N ALA A 723 24.18 -25.70 34.64
CA ALA A 723 23.82 -26.83 35.49
C ALA A 723 24.79 -26.99 36.67
N PHE A 724 26.09 -26.79 36.43
CA PHE A 724 27.10 -26.80 37.49
C PHE A 724 26.87 -25.68 38.51
N ASP A 725 26.57 -24.46 38.06
CA ASP A 725 26.33 -23.31 38.92
C ASP A 725 25.07 -23.49 39.78
N ARG A 726 24.07 -24.23 39.28
CA ARG A 726 22.85 -24.62 40.04
C ARG A 726 23.09 -25.78 41.02
N GLY A 727 24.32 -26.28 41.15
CA GLY A 727 24.66 -27.39 42.04
C GLY A 727 24.21 -28.77 41.53
N LEU A 728 23.81 -28.89 40.26
CA LEU A 728 23.46 -30.18 39.67
C LEU A 728 24.74 -30.94 39.34
N LYS A 729 24.95 -32.09 39.99
CA LYS A 729 26.06 -32.99 39.66
C LYS A 729 25.88 -33.51 38.24
N LYS A 730 26.90 -33.39 37.40
CA LYS A 730 26.97 -34.06 36.10
C LYS A 730 26.62 -35.53 36.32
N LYS A 731 25.51 -36.02 35.75
CA LYS A 731 25.20 -37.46 35.77
C LYS A 731 26.45 -38.17 35.25
N LYS A 732 27.07 -39.03 36.09
CA LYS A 732 28.20 -39.86 35.67
C LYS A 732 27.77 -40.54 34.38
N ALA A 733 28.38 -40.18 33.26
CA ALA A 733 28.17 -40.92 32.03
C ALA A 733 28.54 -42.37 32.35
N ILE A 734 27.57 -43.29 32.27
CA ILE A 734 27.89 -44.71 32.25
C ILE A 734 28.78 -44.85 31.02
N LYS A 735 30.09 -45.06 31.23
CA LYS A 735 31.06 -45.22 30.15
C LYS A 735 30.64 -46.44 29.31
N LYS A 736 29.84 -46.25 28.27
CA LYS A 736 29.96 -47.09 27.09
C LYS A 736 31.26 -46.68 26.44
N ARG A 737 32.27 -47.57 26.50
CA ARG A 737 33.52 -47.44 25.74
C ARG A 737 33.15 -47.42 24.26
N GLY A 738 32.93 -46.23 23.70
CA GLY A 738 33.00 -46.01 22.26
C GLY A 738 34.45 -46.10 21.78
N PRO A 739 34.69 -46.30 20.47
CA PRO A 739 36.03 -46.35 19.91
C PRO A 739 36.78 -45.03 20.18
N ARG A 740 38.05 -45.14 20.55
CA ARG A 740 38.92 -43.99 20.82
C ARG A 740 39.08 -43.17 19.53
N VAL A 741 38.52 -41.99 19.50
CA VAL A 741 38.86 -40.99 18.47
C VAL A 741 40.17 -40.34 18.93
N LEU A 742 41.21 -40.43 18.09
CA LEU A 742 42.47 -39.73 18.29
C LEU A 742 42.20 -38.22 18.33
N ARG A 743 42.73 -37.55 19.35
CA ARG A 743 42.77 -36.09 19.40
C ARG A 743 43.72 -35.67 18.28
N VAL A 744 43.19 -35.04 17.23
CA VAL A 744 44.02 -34.37 16.24
C VAL A 744 44.36 -33.03 16.87
N ASP A 745 45.64 -32.85 17.18
CA ASP A 745 46.20 -31.61 17.74
C ASP A 745 45.99 -30.43 16.79
#